data_AF-A0A9D9DI10-F1
#
_entry.id   AF-A0A9D9DI10-F1
#
_cell.length_a   1.000
_cell.length_b   1.000
_cell.length_c   1.000
_cell.angle_alpha   90.00
_cell.angle_beta   90.00
_cell.angle_gamma   90.00
#
_symmetry.space_group_name_H-M   'P 1'
#
loop_
_entity.id
_entity.type
_entity.pdbx_description
1 polymer ?
#
loop_
_entity_poly.entity_id
_entity_poly.type
_entity_poly.pdbx_seq_one_letter_code
_entity_poly.pdbx_strand_id
1 'polypeptide(L)'
;MKKKTLVILLIIPFIIGLLSFVSVVLLNITSASNISAIKTPYNTDGEGFKVSDTPYLLEATPVINDPNIILRDGNNLVWEIVDSESVKDIATVSSTDNETFYLNALSEGEVTLKCKTENGGVEVNIKAIIYEDGAIIITPSRSGTGTQVEDTRYFGEYDISYDEVSKDTKLTKNHAKVQLNINIYGDNISENDLELVETSSNITYENKVITINDEGDGSGYLTLRANYISSTYTFNIVNNGVNVYNYNDLLMCTNFSSSGEIVVLQTSLGSLKEVYKGNDVPISGSVGEEQGAYKYEVSLPLERLDPSENIELFGNYDVSNDSFNFNNELYYTETTYNHKYLDDWNKAHPDSEVSTDIKVGIRVQKDFYGNGFNINMNNLCFPNNGTISQDVLKLAPSEKDYFFGPLAYVTIGAPNVFPSVVKAYGEDNAGLMIDGDNITVNDLKIQNIDDNSNKRNYAYIGTVIEVNGENNTIKNSIIRLGKTLVRAFDSDNLLIDNCILSRSGEFSLKIGSNEEIKADQTKEINYEYDGQDYSFNFDEFFSISNSGLGANSLLEEYLGLEDTGINLPSNVLYDMLRTLQDALNNTTNIVNNDGTINYASEVTVNNTSFEDSGLFSIAFETRFNGPFLFNGLSSSIQSVLSALNSPTPDNIGGTSLPVKLNLTGDTYFYDYKNINNIDVTNLIEENISTYLSGVIGEDVNVTIDNFFPMRPILIDRATELDYIYQDDKNDKYLNTMIAYYGGGLNLSTLDTSNLNENSLETMSEEINVDLLSESDKYVSSNRIAQILSRCVLFAAGFEPFKFITNGKVNNDVPPLFGEHPTVNTLKENLTK
;
A
#
# COMPACT_ATOMS: atom_id res chain seq x y z
N MET A 1 -27.76 48.27 0.61
CA MET A 1 -26.60 47.67 1.30
C MET A 1 -25.31 48.19 0.66
N LYS A 2 -24.23 48.41 1.44
CA LYS A 2 -22.94 48.85 0.86
C LYS A 2 -22.34 47.70 0.04
N LYS A 3 -21.74 47.98 -1.13
CA LYS A 3 -21.11 46.97 -2.01
C LYS A 3 -20.24 45.95 -1.25
N LYS A 4 -19.52 46.37 -0.20
CA LYS A 4 -18.72 45.48 0.66
C LYS A 4 -19.52 44.40 1.41
N THR A 5 -20.75 44.67 1.84
CA THR A 5 -21.59 43.69 2.56
C THR A 5 -22.21 42.67 1.60
N LEU A 6 -22.49 43.07 0.35
CA LEU A 6 -22.97 42.16 -0.70
C LEU A 6 -21.84 41.22 -1.15
N VAL A 7 -20.63 41.76 -1.33
CA VAL A 7 -19.42 40.99 -1.64
C VAL A 7 -19.12 39.97 -0.54
N ILE A 8 -19.22 40.34 0.75
CA ILE A 8 -19.05 39.38 1.86
C ILE A 8 -20.13 38.28 1.84
N LEU A 9 -21.38 38.58 1.49
CA LEU A 9 -22.46 37.59 1.40
C LEU A 9 -22.35 36.64 0.18
N LEU A 10 -21.67 37.07 -0.90
CA LEU A 10 -21.41 36.28 -2.12
C LEU A 10 -20.13 35.44 -2.00
N ILE A 11 -19.14 35.96 -1.25
CA ILE A 11 -17.87 35.29 -0.95
C ILE A 11 -18.07 34.12 0.03
N ILE A 12 -19.00 34.21 0.98
CA ILE A 12 -19.19 33.18 2.01
C ILE A 12 -19.57 31.82 1.39
N PRO A 13 -20.60 31.67 0.52
CA PRO A 13 -20.92 30.38 -0.11
C PRO A 13 -19.81 29.76 -0.96
N PHE A 14 -18.87 30.56 -1.47
CA PHE A 14 -17.73 30.09 -2.28
C PHE A 14 -16.45 29.82 -1.45
N ILE A 15 -16.17 30.64 -0.42
CA ILE A 15 -15.24 30.31 0.67
C ILE A 15 -15.66 28.95 1.17
N ILE A 16 -16.92 28.82 1.60
CA ILE A 16 -17.55 27.55 1.90
C ILE A 16 -17.40 26.57 0.73
N GLY A 17 -17.61 26.96 -0.53
CA GLY A 17 -17.38 26.18 -1.78
C GLY A 17 -16.11 25.30 -1.80
N LEU A 18 -14.98 25.93 -1.47
CA LEU A 18 -13.68 25.27 -1.25
C LEU A 18 -13.50 24.76 0.19
N LEU A 19 -14.29 25.29 1.11
CA LEU A 19 -14.35 25.02 2.53
C LEU A 19 -15.63 24.22 2.91
N SER A 20 -15.78 22.95 2.50
CA SER A 20 -16.90 22.06 2.90
C SER A 20 -16.62 21.02 4.01
N PHE A 21 -17.18 21.28 5.19
CA PHE A 21 -17.12 20.57 6.48
C PHE A 21 -17.46 19.06 6.51
N VAL A 22 -16.82 18.27 7.37
CA VAL A 22 -17.33 17.05 8.06
C VAL A 22 -17.34 17.23 9.59
N SER A 23 -18.45 16.99 10.29
CA SER A 23 -18.33 16.37 11.62
C SER A 23 -18.24 14.88 11.36
N VAL A 24 -17.14 14.26 11.78
CA VAL A 24 -16.95 12.82 11.67
C VAL A 24 -18.10 12.19 12.46
N VAL A 25 -19.11 11.65 11.77
CA VAL A 25 -19.88 10.58 12.37
C VAL A 25 -18.85 9.50 12.65
N LEU A 26 -18.61 9.26 13.94
CA LEU A 26 -17.72 8.25 14.50
C LEU A 26 -18.06 6.88 13.91
N LEU A 27 -17.54 6.62 12.72
CA LEU A 27 -17.27 5.29 12.24
C LEU A 27 -15.75 5.23 12.22
N ASN A 28 -15.19 4.67 13.30
CA ASN A 28 -13.84 4.15 13.19
C ASN A 28 -13.87 3.18 12.01
N ILE A 29 -13.10 3.45 10.95
CA ILE A 29 -12.91 2.47 9.87
C ILE A 29 -12.01 1.41 10.47
N THR A 30 -12.64 0.50 11.19
CA THR A 30 -11.96 -0.57 11.90
C THR A 30 -11.84 -1.76 10.99
N SER A 31 -10.60 -2.18 10.77
CA SER A 31 -10.32 -3.49 10.20
C SER A 31 -10.05 -4.48 11.32
N ALA A 32 -10.83 -5.56 11.33
CA ALA A 32 -10.48 -6.71 12.14
C ALA A 32 -9.22 -7.37 11.56
N SER A 33 -8.33 -7.75 12.46
CA SER A 33 -6.98 -8.22 12.18
C SER A 33 -6.84 -9.68 12.59
N ASN A 34 -5.97 -10.43 11.90
CA ASN A 34 -5.50 -11.69 12.45
C ASN A 34 -4.47 -11.43 13.55
N ILE A 35 -4.09 -12.47 14.27
CA ILE A 35 -2.85 -12.45 15.05
C ILE A 35 -1.67 -12.03 14.13
N SER A 36 -0.58 -11.55 14.72
CA SER A 36 0.56 -11.02 13.95
C SER A 36 1.51 -12.13 13.51
N ALA A 37 1.68 -13.16 14.34
CA ALA A 37 2.51 -14.32 14.05
C ALA A 37 2.10 -15.54 14.89
N ILE A 38 2.66 -16.70 14.57
CA ILE A 38 2.59 -17.91 15.39
C ILE A 38 4.00 -18.23 15.88
N LYS A 39 4.17 -18.29 17.19
CA LYS A 39 5.43 -18.70 17.82
C LYS A 39 5.41 -20.19 18.12
N THR A 40 6.49 -20.88 17.78
CA THR A 40 6.66 -22.31 18.01
C THR A 40 8.03 -22.61 18.62
N PRO A 41 8.16 -23.62 19.50
CA PRO A 41 9.45 -24.03 20.04
C PRO A 41 10.29 -24.88 19.07
N TYR A 42 9.73 -25.28 17.92
CA TYR A 42 10.37 -26.18 16.95
C TYR A 42 11.26 -25.42 15.96
N ASN A 43 12.34 -26.04 15.48
CA ASN A 43 13.13 -25.48 14.39
C ASN A 43 12.41 -25.66 13.04
N THR A 44 12.03 -24.55 12.43
CA THR A 44 11.26 -24.51 11.17
C THR A 44 12.00 -25.15 10.00
N ASP A 45 13.33 -25.06 9.96
CA ASP A 45 14.17 -25.65 8.92
C ASP A 45 14.38 -27.17 9.09
N GLY A 46 14.03 -27.74 10.25
CA GLY A 46 14.18 -29.16 10.52
C GLY A 46 14.08 -29.52 12.00
N GLU A 47 13.05 -30.29 12.36
CA GLU A 47 12.80 -30.81 13.71
C GLU A 47 12.64 -32.33 13.70
N GLY A 48 13.23 -33.03 14.68
CA GLY A 48 13.28 -34.50 14.70
C GLY A 48 12.26 -35.13 15.65
N PHE A 49 11.45 -36.06 15.15
CA PHE A 49 10.48 -36.82 15.95
C PHE A 49 10.74 -38.33 15.82
N LYS A 50 10.84 -39.03 16.96
CA LYS A 50 11.05 -40.49 16.95
C LYS A 50 9.73 -41.22 16.73
N VAL A 51 9.71 -42.29 15.95
CA VAL A 51 8.56 -43.20 15.85
C VAL A 51 8.20 -43.71 17.25
N SER A 52 6.94 -43.55 17.63
CA SER A 52 6.48 -43.77 19.01
C SER A 52 5.00 -44.11 19.06
N ASP A 53 4.64 -45.10 19.90
CA ASP A 53 3.25 -45.42 20.24
C ASP A 53 2.57 -44.30 21.05
N THR A 54 3.36 -43.43 21.69
CA THR A 54 2.87 -42.25 22.41
C THR A 54 3.01 -41.02 21.52
N PRO A 55 1.91 -40.30 21.24
CA PRO A 55 1.95 -39.17 20.33
C PRO A 55 2.58 -37.93 21.02
N TYR A 56 3.19 -37.06 20.22
CA TYR A 56 3.85 -35.84 20.69
C TYR A 56 2.84 -34.70 20.81
N LEU A 57 2.82 -34.00 21.94
CA LEU A 57 2.03 -32.77 22.08
C LEU A 57 2.62 -31.69 21.17
N LEU A 58 1.75 -31.06 20.37
CA LEU A 58 2.11 -29.93 19.50
C LEU A 58 1.85 -28.61 20.22
N GLU A 59 2.89 -27.79 20.35
CA GLU A 59 2.85 -26.51 21.07
C GLU A 59 3.07 -25.33 20.12
N ALA A 60 2.19 -24.33 20.19
CA ALA A 60 2.35 -23.02 19.55
C ALA A 60 1.64 -21.95 20.38
N THR A 61 2.08 -20.70 20.23
CA THR A 61 1.49 -19.54 20.91
C THR A 61 1.16 -18.46 19.88
N PRO A 62 -0.07 -17.93 19.85
CA PRO A 62 -0.39 -16.80 19.00
C PRO A 62 0.33 -15.54 19.49
N VAL A 63 0.90 -14.77 18.56
CA VAL A 63 1.55 -13.48 18.84
C VAL A 63 0.62 -12.38 18.39
N ILE A 64 0.30 -11.45 19.29
CA ILE A 64 -0.50 -10.26 19.00
C ILE A 64 0.39 -9.05 19.21
N ASN A 65 0.80 -8.40 18.11
CA ASN A 65 1.70 -7.25 18.16
C ASN A 65 0.99 -5.99 18.62
N ASP A 66 -0.34 -5.89 18.67
CA ASP A 66 -1.03 -4.78 19.36
C ASP A 66 -2.21 -5.34 20.16
N PRO A 67 -2.18 -5.31 21.50
CA PRO A 67 -3.25 -5.88 22.32
C PRO A 67 -4.58 -5.14 22.16
N ASN A 68 -4.59 -3.98 21.53
CA ASN A 68 -5.78 -3.16 21.29
C ASN A 68 -6.39 -3.40 19.90
N ILE A 69 -5.85 -4.31 19.10
CA ILE A 69 -6.46 -4.65 17.81
C ILE A 69 -7.78 -5.38 17.99
N ILE A 70 -8.69 -5.14 17.05
CA ILE A 70 -9.90 -5.95 16.93
C ILE A 70 -9.49 -7.24 16.23
N LEU A 71 -9.55 -8.36 16.94
CA LEU A 71 -9.30 -9.67 16.35
C LEU A 71 -10.48 -10.12 15.49
N ARG A 72 -10.15 -10.71 14.35
CA ARG A 72 -11.10 -11.39 13.47
C ARG A 72 -11.55 -12.72 14.09
N ASP A 73 -12.68 -13.25 13.64
CA ASP A 73 -13.09 -14.61 13.98
C ASP A 73 -12.11 -15.64 13.37
N GLY A 74 -11.95 -16.79 14.02
CA GLY A 74 -11.13 -17.90 13.53
C GLY A 74 -9.62 -17.77 13.78
N ASN A 75 -9.21 -17.07 14.85
CA ASN A 75 -7.80 -16.95 15.26
C ASN A 75 -7.30 -18.11 16.16
N ASN A 76 -8.13 -19.13 16.45
CA ASN A 76 -7.63 -20.31 17.16
C ASN A 76 -6.61 -21.05 16.31
N LEU A 77 -5.61 -21.64 16.97
CA LEU A 77 -4.55 -22.37 16.28
C LEU A 77 -4.97 -23.80 16.02
N VAL A 78 -4.83 -24.24 14.77
CA VAL A 78 -5.05 -25.61 14.33
C VAL A 78 -3.78 -26.16 13.69
N TRP A 79 -3.61 -27.48 13.77
CA TRP A 79 -2.47 -28.18 13.21
C TRP A 79 -2.90 -29.17 12.14
N GLU A 80 -2.12 -29.24 11.07
CA GLU A 80 -2.30 -30.21 10.00
C GLU A 80 -0.96 -30.63 9.40
N ILE A 81 -0.96 -31.71 8.62
CA ILE A 81 0.15 -32.06 7.74
C ILE A 81 -0.23 -31.58 6.35
N VAL A 82 0.67 -30.90 5.66
CA VAL A 82 0.45 -30.46 4.28
C VAL A 82 0.29 -31.68 3.38
N ASP A 83 -0.91 -31.82 2.79
CA ASP A 83 -1.44 -33.08 2.26
C ASP A 83 -0.69 -33.57 1.02
N SER A 84 -0.22 -34.83 1.09
CA SER A 84 -0.19 -35.76 -0.04
C SER A 84 -0.68 -37.12 0.47
N GLU A 85 -1.43 -37.90 -0.32
CA GLU A 85 -1.89 -39.23 0.16
C GLU A 85 -0.73 -40.12 0.62
N SER A 86 0.49 -39.88 0.09
CA SER A 86 1.73 -40.56 0.44
C SER A 86 2.30 -40.25 1.83
N VAL A 87 1.96 -39.13 2.48
CA VAL A 87 2.54 -38.77 3.79
C VAL A 87 1.76 -39.28 5.00
N LYS A 88 0.54 -39.80 4.80
CA LYS A 88 -0.31 -40.33 5.90
C LYS A 88 0.24 -41.61 6.53
N ASP A 89 1.06 -42.35 5.81
CA ASP A 89 1.76 -43.52 6.33
C ASP A 89 2.98 -43.13 7.20
N ILE A 90 3.47 -41.89 7.08
CA ILE A 90 4.64 -41.36 7.80
C ILE A 90 4.19 -40.74 9.13
N ALA A 91 3.20 -39.84 9.08
CA ALA A 91 2.67 -39.20 10.27
C ALA A 91 1.21 -38.74 10.10
N THR A 92 0.52 -38.55 11.22
CA THR A 92 -0.83 -37.95 11.25
C THR A 92 -0.98 -37.00 12.42
N VAL A 93 -1.74 -35.91 12.25
CA VAL A 93 -2.16 -35.05 13.35
C VAL A 93 -3.51 -35.52 13.88
N SER A 94 -3.63 -35.65 15.20
CA SER A 94 -4.88 -35.97 15.90
C SER A 94 -5.21 -34.90 16.93
N SER A 95 -6.50 -34.70 17.21
CA SER A 95 -6.95 -33.81 18.29
C SER A 95 -7.91 -34.53 19.24
N THR A 96 -7.85 -34.18 20.53
CA THR A 96 -8.71 -34.74 21.57
C THR A 96 -9.99 -33.95 21.83
N ASP A 97 -9.98 -32.66 21.51
CA ASP A 97 -11.00 -31.66 21.88
C ASP A 97 -11.08 -30.48 20.89
N ASN A 98 -10.44 -30.59 19.72
CA ASN A 98 -10.20 -29.50 18.76
C ASN A 98 -9.35 -28.33 19.30
N GLU A 99 -8.75 -28.47 20.49
CA GLU A 99 -7.88 -27.43 21.10
C GLU A 99 -6.46 -27.96 21.33
N THR A 100 -6.34 -29.23 21.71
CA THR A 100 -5.08 -29.91 21.93
C THR A 100 -4.75 -30.81 20.75
N PHE A 101 -3.59 -30.59 20.13
CA PHE A 101 -3.14 -31.31 18.95
C PHE A 101 -1.93 -32.18 19.26
N TYR A 102 -1.88 -33.32 18.60
CA TYR A 102 -0.78 -34.27 18.75
C TYR A 102 -0.28 -34.77 17.40
N LEU A 103 1.02 -34.93 17.29
CA LEU A 103 1.68 -35.61 16.18
C LEU A 103 1.82 -37.10 16.50
N ASN A 104 1.23 -37.94 15.67
CA ASN A 104 1.46 -39.38 15.66
C ASN A 104 2.56 -39.68 14.64
N ALA A 105 3.75 -40.01 15.13
CA ALA A 105 4.91 -40.38 14.31
C ALA A 105 4.86 -41.90 14.02
N LEU A 106 4.51 -42.27 12.78
CA LEU A 106 4.12 -43.64 12.42
C LEU A 106 5.23 -44.43 11.75
N SER A 107 5.95 -43.84 10.80
CA SER A 107 7.07 -44.47 10.09
C SER A 107 8.09 -43.43 9.65
N GLU A 108 9.29 -43.89 9.26
CA GLU A 108 10.38 -43.01 8.86
C GLU A 108 10.04 -42.19 7.60
N GLY A 109 10.38 -40.90 7.61
CA GLY A 109 10.15 -40.01 6.47
C GLY A 109 10.16 -38.54 6.83
N GLU A 110 9.84 -37.70 5.85
CA GLU A 110 9.79 -36.25 5.98
C GLU A 110 8.35 -35.76 5.73
N VAL A 111 7.84 -34.89 6.60
CA VAL A 111 6.53 -34.26 6.45
C VAL A 111 6.63 -32.77 6.78
N THR A 112 5.72 -31.96 6.22
CA THR A 112 5.57 -30.57 6.61
C THR A 112 4.43 -30.45 7.61
N LEU A 113 4.76 -30.11 8.86
CA LEU A 113 3.78 -29.77 9.88
C LEU A 113 3.42 -28.30 9.73
N LYS A 114 2.12 -28.01 9.62
CA LYS A 114 1.60 -26.66 9.53
C LYS A 114 0.81 -26.34 10.78
N CYS A 115 1.15 -25.24 11.43
CA CYS A 115 0.28 -24.59 12.41
C CYS A 115 -0.30 -23.33 11.75
N LYS A 116 -1.62 -23.18 11.79
CA LYS A 116 -2.31 -22.02 11.21
C LYS A 116 -3.47 -21.57 12.08
N THR A 117 -3.93 -20.35 11.86
CA THR A 117 -5.25 -19.93 12.35
C THR A 117 -6.35 -20.71 11.62
N GLU A 118 -7.50 -20.96 12.27
CA GLU A 118 -8.66 -21.61 11.64
C GLU A 118 -9.08 -20.93 10.33
N ASN A 119 -8.98 -19.60 10.29
CA ASN A 119 -9.27 -18.79 9.10
C ASN A 119 -8.13 -18.77 8.05
N GLY A 120 -7.01 -19.45 8.32
CA GLY A 120 -5.85 -19.57 7.42
C GLY A 120 -5.00 -18.31 7.25
N GLY A 121 -5.37 -17.20 7.89
CA GLY A 121 -4.73 -15.90 7.68
C GLY A 121 -3.31 -15.77 8.23
N VAL A 122 -2.89 -16.64 9.16
CA VAL A 122 -1.51 -16.74 9.63
C VAL A 122 -1.13 -18.21 9.72
N GLU A 123 0.05 -18.55 9.20
CA GLU A 123 0.58 -19.91 9.28
C GLU A 123 2.10 -19.92 9.50
N VAL A 124 2.57 -21.02 10.08
CA VAL A 124 3.98 -21.38 10.17
C VAL A 124 4.13 -22.85 9.77
N ASN A 125 5.11 -23.12 8.92
CA ASN A 125 5.46 -24.45 8.44
C ASN A 125 6.75 -24.91 9.12
N ILE A 126 6.74 -26.15 9.59
CA ILE A 126 7.86 -26.81 10.25
C ILE A 126 8.20 -28.06 9.44
N LYS A 127 9.46 -28.15 9.02
CA LYS A 127 9.99 -29.34 8.39
C LYS A 127 10.21 -30.42 9.46
N ALA A 128 9.38 -31.46 9.48
CA ALA A 128 9.45 -32.54 10.47
C ALA A 128 10.07 -33.81 9.88
N ILE A 129 11.11 -34.31 10.54
CA ILE A 129 11.84 -35.52 10.16
C ILE A 129 11.48 -36.62 11.16
N ILE A 130 10.72 -37.61 10.69
CA ILE A 130 10.30 -38.77 11.45
C ILE A 130 11.35 -39.87 11.32
N TYR A 131 11.85 -40.41 12.44
CA TYR A 131 12.92 -41.42 12.46
C TYR A 131 12.65 -42.56 13.45
N GLU A 132 13.08 -43.77 13.14
CA GLU A 132 12.98 -44.93 14.04
C GLU A 132 14.36 -45.25 14.62
N ASP A 133 15.31 -45.54 13.74
CA ASP A 133 16.65 -46.01 14.12
C ASP A 133 17.69 -44.88 14.20
N GLY A 134 17.45 -43.75 13.52
CA GLY A 134 18.30 -42.56 13.61
C GLY A 134 18.06 -41.54 12.50
N ALA A 135 18.55 -40.31 12.72
CA ALA A 135 18.47 -39.22 11.74
C ALA A 135 19.63 -38.23 11.90
N ILE A 136 20.03 -37.60 10.78
CA ILE A 136 20.91 -36.43 10.78
C ILE A 136 20.07 -35.24 10.32
N ILE A 137 19.93 -34.25 11.18
CA ILE A 137 19.22 -33.01 10.87
C ILE A 137 20.27 -31.89 10.74
N ILE A 138 20.31 -31.28 9.56
CA ILE A 138 21.26 -30.23 9.22
C ILE A 138 20.47 -28.94 9.00
N THR A 139 20.68 -27.94 9.84
CA THR A 139 20.02 -26.63 9.73
C THR A 139 21.05 -25.50 9.82
N PRO A 140 20.81 -24.34 9.21
CA PRO A 140 21.65 -23.16 9.45
C PRO A 140 21.50 -22.69 10.90
N SER A 141 22.54 -22.02 11.44
CA SER A 141 22.50 -21.52 12.82
C SER A 141 21.46 -20.44 13.04
N ARG A 142 21.15 -19.67 11.99
CA ARG A 142 20.03 -18.74 11.93
C ARG A 142 18.89 -19.42 11.20
N SER A 143 17.91 -19.94 11.91
CA SER A 143 16.75 -20.60 11.30
C SER A 143 15.95 -19.66 10.40
N GLY A 144 15.28 -20.23 9.40
CA GLY A 144 14.25 -19.56 8.61
C GLY A 144 13.02 -19.20 9.45
N THR A 145 12.11 -18.43 8.88
CA THR A 145 10.88 -18.01 9.59
C THR A 145 9.81 -19.09 9.61
N GLY A 146 9.92 -20.13 8.78
CA GLY A 146 8.85 -21.11 8.55
C GLY A 146 7.67 -20.55 7.75
N THR A 147 7.78 -19.32 7.28
CA THR A 147 6.73 -18.60 6.58
C THR A 147 7.13 -18.20 5.16
N GLN A 148 8.35 -18.55 4.73
CA GLN A 148 8.84 -18.35 3.37
C GLN A 148 7.94 -19.02 2.33
N VAL A 149 7.79 -18.36 1.17
CA VAL A 149 7.02 -18.91 0.04
C VAL A 149 7.85 -19.96 -0.68
N GLU A 150 9.13 -19.69 -0.91
CA GLU A 150 10.04 -20.67 -1.51
C GLU A 150 10.65 -21.60 -0.46
N ASP A 151 10.66 -22.91 -0.72
CA ASP A 151 11.17 -23.88 0.26
C ASP A 151 12.72 -23.91 0.34
N THR A 152 13.41 -23.46 -0.72
CA THR A 152 14.88 -23.45 -0.76
C THR A 152 15.40 -22.06 -0.41
N ARG A 153 16.16 -21.97 0.68
CA ARG A 153 16.77 -20.73 1.15
C ARG A 153 17.87 -20.22 0.21
N TYR A 154 17.96 -18.90 0.05
CA TYR A 154 19.03 -18.22 -0.67
C TYR A 154 20.13 -17.73 0.29
N PHE A 155 21.38 -17.87 -0.11
CA PHE A 155 22.54 -17.24 0.50
C PHE A 155 23.27 -16.39 -0.54
N GLY A 156 23.69 -15.20 -0.13
CA GLY A 156 24.63 -14.39 -0.91
C GLY A 156 26.01 -15.03 -0.93
N GLU A 157 26.73 -14.81 -2.02
CA GLU A 157 28.14 -15.20 -2.18
C GLU A 157 29.06 -14.55 -1.14
N TYR A 158 28.68 -13.37 -0.62
CA TYR A 158 29.51 -12.56 0.25
C TYR A 158 28.83 -12.19 1.58
N ASP A 159 29.64 -12.20 2.63
CA ASP A 159 29.41 -11.43 3.86
C ASP A 159 30.20 -10.11 3.76
N ILE A 160 29.70 -9.05 4.40
CA ILE A 160 30.34 -7.73 4.36
C ILE A 160 30.97 -7.32 5.69
N SER A 161 31.95 -6.43 5.57
CA SER A 161 32.56 -5.72 6.68
C SER A 161 32.87 -4.29 6.25
N TYR A 162 32.76 -3.37 7.19
CA TYR A 162 32.95 -1.93 6.99
C TYR A 162 33.49 -1.30 8.28
N ASP A 163 34.33 -0.27 8.13
CA ASP A 163 34.96 0.41 9.27
C ASP A 163 33.99 1.37 9.99
N GLU A 164 33.01 1.91 9.24
CA GLU A 164 31.97 2.80 9.75
C GLU A 164 30.66 2.62 8.94
N VAL A 165 29.54 3.02 9.56
CA VAL A 165 28.21 2.99 8.94
C VAL A 165 27.91 4.39 8.40
N SER A 166 28.33 4.65 7.16
CA SER A 166 28.18 5.96 6.52
C SER A 166 28.15 5.83 5.00
N LYS A 167 27.58 6.86 4.35
CA LYS A 167 27.51 6.95 2.89
C LYS A 167 28.90 6.91 2.25
N ASP A 168 29.01 6.16 1.14
CA ASP A 168 30.24 5.99 0.36
C ASP A 168 31.41 5.31 1.11
N THR A 169 31.15 4.72 2.29
CA THR A 169 32.14 3.87 2.96
C THR A 169 32.40 2.61 2.15
N LYS A 170 33.68 2.27 1.99
CA LYS A 170 34.09 1.10 1.20
C LYS A 170 33.69 -0.19 1.90
N LEU A 171 32.84 -0.97 1.23
CA LEU A 171 32.53 -2.34 1.61
C LEU A 171 33.70 -3.30 1.33
N THR A 172 34.03 -4.14 2.30
CA THR A 172 34.90 -5.30 2.10
C THR A 172 34.04 -6.55 2.07
N LYS A 173 33.91 -7.15 0.88
CA LYS A 173 33.22 -8.42 0.65
C LYS A 173 34.16 -9.59 0.94
N ASN A 174 33.72 -10.50 1.78
CA ASN A 174 34.40 -11.74 2.12
C ASN A 174 33.49 -12.90 1.71
N HIS A 175 34.04 -14.02 1.24
CA HIS A 175 33.22 -15.20 0.95
C HIS A 175 32.35 -15.58 2.14
N ALA A 176 31.07 -15.77 1.88
CA ALA A 176 30.07 -16.01 2.90
C ALA A 176 30.34 -17.29 3.67
N LYS A 177 30.11 -17.24 4.98
CA LYS A 177 30.27 -18.39 5.88
C LYS A 177 28.95 -18.73 6.58
N VAL A 178 28.39 -19.87 6.23
CA VAL A 178 27.15 -20.38 6.82
C VAL A 178 27.49 -21.37 7.93
N GLN A 179 27.28 -20.97 9.18
CA GLN A 179 27.38 -21.87 10.33
C GLN A 179 26.18 -22.81 10.36
N LEU A 180 26.43 -24.11 10.56
CA LEU A 180 25.40 -25.14 10.65
C LEU A 180 25.24 -25.65 12.10
N ASN A 181 24.00 -25.96 12.44
CA ASN A 181 23.60 -26.81 13.55
C ASN A 181 23.37 -28.24 13.00
N ILE A 182 23.99 -29.23 13.62
CA ILE A 182 23.87 -30.63 13.20
C ILE A 182 23.43 -31.45 14.41
N ASN A 183 22.19 -31.94 14.36
CA ASN A 183 21.62 -32.82 15.38
C ASN A 183 21.62 -34.26 14.85
N ILE A 184 22.17 -35.17 15.66
CA ILE A 184 22.25 -36.59 15.32
C ILE A 184 21.42 -37.37 16.33
N TYR A 185 20.49 -38.16 15.83
CA TYR A 185 19.65 -39.07 16.61
C TYR A 185 19.99 -40.51 16.23
N GLY A 186 20.01 -41.42 17.20
CA GLY A 186 20.23 -42.86 16.99
C GLY A 186 21.05 -43.51 18.10
N ASP A 187 20.85 -44.82 18.30
CA ASP A 187 21.55 -45.57 19.34
C ASP A 187 23.00 -45.88 18.91
N ASN A 188 23.98 -45.46 19.73
CA ASN A 188 25.42 -45.63 19.48
C ASN A 188 25.96 -44.85 18.27
N ILE A 189 25.31 -43.77 17.87
CA ILE A 189 25.83 -42.82 16.87
C ILE A 189 26.29 -41.57 17.60
N SER A 190 27.51 -41.11 17.31
CA SER A 190 28.08 -39.91 17.89
C SER A 190 28.51 -38.91 16.82
N GLU A 191 28.73 -37.65 17.21
CA GLU A 191 29.30 -36.64 16.29
C GLU A 191 30.67 -37.05 15.72
N ASN A 192 31.43 -37.92 16.40
CA ASN A 192 32.71 -38.41 15.90
C ASN A 192 32.58 -39.36 14.70
N ASP A 193 31.37 -39.91 14.47
CA ASP A 193 31.07 -40.80 13.36
C ASP A 193 30.65 -40.05 12.09
N LEU A 194 30.53 -38.71 12.19
CA LEU A 194 30.06 -37.86 11.12
C LEU A 194 31.16 -37.64 10.07
N GLU A 195 30.87 -37.99 8.82
CA GLU A 195 31.75 -37.78 7.68
C GLU A 195 31.04 -37.05 6.54
N LEU A 196 31.81 -36.21 5.84
CA LEU A 196 31.38 -35.57 4.61
C LEU A 196 31.44 -36.57 3.46
N VAL A 197 30.31 -36.87 2.84
CA VAL A 197 30.22 -37.83 1.73
C VAL A 197 30.30 -37.13 0.38
N GLU A 198 29.59 -36.02 0.24
CA GLU A 198 29.44 -35.31 -1.02
C GLU A 198 29.24 -33.81 -0.78
N THR A 199 29.75 -32.98 -1.69
CA THR A 199 29.46 -31.54 -1.77
C THR A 199 29.35 -31.10 -3.22
N SER A 200 28.61 -30.03 -3.46
CA SER A 200 28.72 -29.27 -4.71
C SER A 200 30.10 -28.59 -4.83
N SER A 201 30.50 -28.21 -6.05
CA SER A 201 31.78 -27.56 -6.35
C SER A 201 31.88 -26.13 -5.81
N ASN A 202 30.75 -25.44 -5.74
CA ASN A 202 30.62 -24.04 -5.36
C ASN A 202 30.69 -23.81 -3.84
N ILE A 203 30.99 -24.84 -3.05
CA ILE A 203 31.13 -24.71 -1.59
C ILE A 203 32.33 -25.51 -1.07
N THR A 204 32.81 -25.11 0.11
CA THR A 204 33.67 -25.94 0.95
C THR A 204 33.03 -26.12 2.33
N TYR A 205 33.28 -27.26 2.97
CA TYR A 205 32.75 -27.57 4.30
C TYR A 205 33.87 -27.98 5.24
N GLU A 206 33.98 -27.28 6.37
CA GLU A 206 34.91 -27.62 7.45
C GLU A 206 34.32 -27.19 8.80
N ASN A 207 34.45 -28.03 9.83
CA ASN A 207 34.07 -27.70 11.22
C ASN A 207 32.64 -27.14 11.37
N LYS A 208 31.66 -27.77 10.71
CA LYS A 208 30.25 -27.34 10.69
C LYS A 208 30.01 -25.97 10.04
N VAL A 209 30.95 -25.47 9.24
CA VAL A 209 30.83 -24.21 8.48
C VAL A 209 30.92 -24.50 7.00
N ILE A 210 29.96 -23.97 6.24
CA ILE A 210 30.02 -23.89 4.79
C ILE A 210 30.69 -22.57 4.41
N THR A 211 31.67 -22.58 3.52
CA THR A 211 32.16 -21.39 2.84
C THR A 211 31.72 -21.44 1.38
N ILE A 212 31.07 -20.38 0.90
CA ILE A 212 30.62 -20.26 -0.50
C ILE A 212 31.81 -19.80 -1.38
N ASN A 213 32.03 -20.46 -2.51
CA ASN A 213 33.12 -20.18 -3.44
C ASN A 213 32.62 -19.38 -4.66
N ASP A 214 33.54 -18.72 -5.39
CA ASP A 214 33.24 -17.93 -6.60
C ASP A 214 32.89 -18.83 -7.81
N GLU A 215 31.63 -19.26 -7.92
CA GLU A 215 31.16 -20.08 -9.05
C GLU A 215 29.86 -19.58 -9.73
N GLY A 216 29.33 -18.41 -9.32
CA GLY A 216 28.11 -17.82 -9.88
C GLY A 216 26.81 -18.41 -9.31
N ASP A 217 25.68 -18.11 -9.95
CA ASP A 217 24.36 -18.57 -9.49
C ASP A 217 24.26 -20.09 -9.56
N GLY A 218 23.73 -20.71 -8.51
CA GLY A 218 23.57 -22.16 -8.51
C GLY A 218 23.05 -22.73 -7.19
N SER A 219 22.84 -24.04 -7.19
CA SER A 219 22.48 -24.76 -5.97
C SER A 219 23.75 -25.21 -5.23
N GLY A 220 23.80 -24.96 -3.94
CA GLY A 220 24.78 -25.52 -3.02
C GLY A 220 24.19 -26.72 -2.30
N TYR A 221 24.97 -27.81 -2.16
CA TYR A 221 24.54 -28.94 -1.34
C TYR A 221 25.72 -29.62 -0.64
N LEU A 222 25.43 -30.26 0.50
CA LEU A 222 26.36 -31.19 1.15
C LEU A 222 25.60 -32.38 1.75
N THR A 223 26.24 -33.54 1.72
CA THR A 223 25.71 -34.77 2.30
C THR A 223 26.63 -35.23 3.42
N LEU A 224 26.07 -35.35 4.63
CA LEU A 224 26.75 -35.93 5.78
C LEU A 224 26.25 -37.34 6.03
N ARG A 225 27.13 -38.22 6.48
CA ARG A 225 26.81 -39.58 6.90
C ARG A 225 27.37 -39.84 8.29
N ALA A 226 26.61 -40.60 9.09
CA ALA A 226 27.08 -41.15 10.35
C ALA A 226 26.62 -42.62 10.39
N ASN A 227 27.57 -43.56 10.34
CA ASN A 227 27.27 -44.99 10.25
C ASN A 227 26.35 -45.34 9.06
N TYR A 228 25.09 -45.73 9.30
CA TYR A 228 24.12 -46.11 8.26
C TYR A 228 23.14 -45.00 7.87
N ILE A 229 23.13 -43.85 8.56
CA ILE A 229 22.24 -42.73 8.28
C ILE A 229 22.97 -41.63 7.50
N SER A 230 22.28 -40.99 6.56
CA SER A 230 22.79 -39.86 5.78
C SER A 230 21.73 -38.80 5.56
N SER A 231 22.15 -37.54 5.46
CA SER A 231 21.26 -36.41 5.19
C SER A 231 21.93 -35.40 4.28
N THR A 232 21.14 -34.79 3.40
CA THR A 232 21.58 -33.77 2.45
C THR A 232 20.94 -32.44 2.80
N TYR A 233 21.77 -31.40 2.91
CA TYR A 233 21.32 -30.03 3.03
C TYR A 233 21.52 -29.32 1.68
N THR A 234 20.47 -28.64 1.20
CA THR A 234 20.44 -27.95 -0.09
C THR A 234 20.00 -26.50 0.09
N PHE A 235 20.62 -25.59 -0.65
CA PHE A 235 20.29 -24.16 -0.69
C PHE A 235 20.64 -23.55 -2.05
N ASN A 236 20.24 -22.31 -2.28
CA ASN A 236 20.57 -21.53 -3.47
C ASN A 236 21.63 -20.48 -3.15
N ILE A 237 22.52 -20.23 -4.10
CA ILE A 237 23.57 -19.21 -4.03
C ILE A 237 23.22 -18.11 -5.04
N VAL A 238 23.21 -16.87 -4.55
CA VAL A 238 22.98 -15.67 -5.35
C VAL A 238 24.34 -15.04 -5.68
N ASN A 239 24.66 -15.03 -6.97
CA ASN A 239 25.89 -14.44 -7.50
C ASN A 239 25.98 -12.95 -7.17
N ASN A 240 27.13 -12.51 -6.66
CA ASN A 240 27.37 -11.16 -6.13
C ASN A 240 26.43 -10.73 -4.98
N GLY A 241 25.58 -11.65 -4.49
CA GLY A 241 24.67 -11.42 -3.38
C GLY A 241 25.42 -11.17 -2.08
N VAL A 242 24.90 -10.25 -1.27
CA VAL A 242 25.42 -9.91 0.05
C VAL A 242 24.42 -10.34 1.10
N ASN A 243 24.86 -11.14 2.06
CA ASN A 243 24.05 -11.52 3.21
C ASN A 243 23.88 -10.32 4.16
N VAL A 244 22.63 -10.04 4.52
CA VAL A 244 22.26 -8.97 5.44
C VAL A 244 21.78 -9.59 6.76
N TYR A 245 22.50 -9.30 7.84
CA TYR A 245 22.26 -9.86 9.18
C TYR A 245 21.75 -8.84 10.19
N ASN A 246 21.70 -7.55 9.84
CA ASN A 246 21.20 -6.46 10.67
C ASN A 246 20.89 -5.21 9.82
N TYR A 247 20.31 -4.18 10.43
CA TYR A 247 19.94 -2.95 9.75
C TYR A 247 21.12 -2.15 9.16
N ASN A 248 22.30 -2.19 9.78
CA ASN A 248 23.47 -1.49 9.25
C ASN A 248 24.03 -2.19 7.99
N ASP A 249 24.01 -3.53 7.96
CA ASP A 249 24.34 -4.26 6.73
C ASP A 249 23.38 -3.86 5.59
N LEU A 250 22.09 -3.73 5.90
CA LEU A 250 21.08 -3.28 4.95
C LEU A 250 21.41 -1.88 4.42
N LEU A 251 21.60 -0.90 5.30
CA LEU A 251 21.96 0.48 4.91
C LEU A 251 23.20 0.52 4.02
N MET A 252 24.23 -0.25 4.38
CA MET A 252 25.47 -0.31 3.61
C MET A 252 25.29 -0.94 2.23
N CYS A 253 24.34 -1.86 2.07
CA CYS A 253 23.98 -2.45 0.77
C CYS A 253 23.06 -1.55 -0.06
N THR A 254 22.23 -0.74 0.59
CA THR A 254 21.19 0.09 -0.05
C THR A 254 21.55 1.57 0.02
N ASN A 255 21.04 2.31 1.01
CA ASN A 255 21.03 3.77 1.07
C ASN A 255 22.43 4.40 1.04
N PHE A 256 23.44 3.71 1.57
CA PHE A 256 24.82 4.18 1.63
C PHE A 256 25.71 3.65 0.51
N SER A 257 25.19 2.73 -0.31
CA SER A 257 25.85 2.27 -1.53
C SER A 257 25.45 3.15 -2.71
N SER A 258 26.43 3.68 -3.45
CA SER A 258 26.16 4.50 -4.63
C SER A 258 25.57 3.69 -5.79
N SER A 259 25.91 2.41 -5.89
CA SER A 259 25.46 1.49 -6.96
C SER A 259 24.50 0.40 -6.49
N GLY A 260 24.16 0.37 -5.20
CA GLY A 260 23.50 -0.77 -4.56
C GLY A 260 24.30 -2.08 -4.56
N GLU A 261 23.86 -3.02 -3.75
CA GLU A 261 24.29 -4.42 -3.75
C GLU A 261 23.06 -5.34 -3.87
N ILE A 262 23.26 -6.55 -4.39
CA ILE A 262 22.20 -7.56 -4.37
C ILE A 262 22.02 -7.99 -2.92
N VAL A 263 20.84 -7.76 -2.35
CA VAL A 263 20.56 -8.02 -0.93
C VAL A 263 20.01 -9.43 -0.77
N VAL A 264 20.54 -10.18 0.19
CA VAL A 264 20.00 -11.47 0.62
C VAL A 264 19.76 -11.44 2.13
N LEU A 265 18.52 -11.30 2.56
CA LEU A 265 18.18 -11.24 3.98
C LEU A 265 18.45 -12.57 4.67
N GLN A 266 19.08 -12.49 5.85
CA GLN A 266 19.34 -13.64 6.73
C GLN A 266 18.72 -13.46 8.14
N THR A 267 17.97 -12.38 8.34
CA THR A 267 17.24 -12.05 9.58
C THR A 267 16.01 -11.20 9.25
N SER A 268 15.00 -11.25 10.10
CA SER A 268 13.95 -10.22 10.11
C SER A 268 14.49 -8.92 10.70
N LEU A 269 13.95 -7.78 10.25
CA LEU A 269 14.18 -6.45 10.80
C LEU A 269 12.85 -5.91 11.34
N GLY A 270 12.67 -5.99 12.65
CA GLY A 270 11.42 -5.68 13.34
C GLY A 270 11.36 -4.30 13.97
N SER A 271 10.17 -3.94 14.46
CA SER A 271 9.96 -2.74 15.26
C SER A 271 10.50 -2.88 16.69
N LEU A 272 10.57 -1.78 17.46
CA LEU A 272 10.89 -1.83 18.89
C LEU A 272 10.01 -2.84 19.64
N LYS A 273 8.74 -2.94 19.24
CA LYS A 273 7.74 -3.80 19.86
C LYS A 273 7.96 -5.29 19.58
N GLU A 274 8.54 -5.62 18.44
CA GLU A 274 8.86 -6.99 18.06
C GLU A 274 10.20 -7.45 18.63
N VAL A 275 11.12 -6.52 18.93
CA VAL A 275 12.49 -6.86 19.36
C VAL A 275 12.67 -6.79 20.87
N TYR A 276 12.09 -5.79 21.55
CA TYR A 276 12.38 -5.48 22.95
C TYR A 276 11.15 -5.50 23.85
N LYS A 277 11.37 -5.77 25.15
CA LYS A 277 10.33 -5.62 26.18
C LYS A 277 10.00 -4.14 26.42
N GLY A 278 8.74 -3.85 26.67
CA GLY A 278 8.22 -2.48 26.76
C GLY A 278 6.71 -2.46 26.96
N ASN A 279 6.11 -1.28 26.83
CA ASN A 279 4.67 -1.06 26.99
C ASN A 279 4.13 -0.10 25.93
N ASP A 280 2.88 -0.32 25.54
CA ASP A 280 2.14 0.63 24.71
C ASP A 280 1.70 1.84 25.53
N VAL A 281 1.93 3.03 25.00
CA VAL A 281 1.52 4.31 25.58
C VAL A 281 0.63 5.05 24.60
N PRO A 282 -0.61 5.40 24.99
CA PRO A 282 -1.55 6.03 24.08
C PRO A 282 -1.08 7.45 23.69
N ILE A 283 -1.10 7.72 22.39
CA ILE A 283 -0.79 9.02 21.83
C ILE A 283 -1.98 9.95 22.10
N SER A 284 -1.77 11.17 22.58
CA SER A 284 -2.87 12.10 22.92
C SER A 284 -3.85 11.60 24.01
N GLY A 285 -3.41 10.71 24.90
CA GLY A 285 -4.21 10.24 26.04
C GLY A 285 -5.46 9.45 25.61
N SER A 286 -6.61 9.74 26.22
CA SER A 286 -7.86 9.00 25.96
C SER A 286 -8.31 9.02 24.50
N VAL A 287 -7.97 10.08 23.74
CA VAL A 287 -8.30 10.14 22.30
C VAL A 287 -7.53 9.09 21.51
N GLY A 288 -6.24 8.86 21.82
CA GLY A 288 -5.48 7.79 21.18
C GLY A 288 -5.88 6.41 21.63
N GLU A 289 -6.30 6.26 22.89
CA GLU A 289 -6.87 5.00 23.38
C GLU A 289 -8.12 4.61 22.58
N GLU A 290 -9.04 5.56 22.35
CA GLU A 290 -10.24 5.33 21.53
C GLU A 290 -9.93 5.05 20.05
N GLN A 291 -8.82 5.58 19.52
CA GLN A 291 -8.41 5.41 18.12
C GLN A 291 -7.45 4.25 17.88
N GLY A 292 -6.97 3.57 18.92
CA GLY A 292 -5.93 2.56 18.76
C GLY A 292 -4.56 3.13 18.39
N ALA A 293 -4.25 4.39 18.75
CA ALA A 293 -2.99 5.05 18.42
C ALA A 293 -2.03 5.00 19.61
N TYR A 294 -1.01 4.14 19.52
CA TYR A 294 -0.03 3.92 20.58
C TYR A 294 1.39 4.07 20.07
N LYS A 295 2.25 4.62 20.92
CA LYS A 295 3.71 4.51 20.77
C LYS A 295 4.21 3.42 21.70
N TYR A 296 5.30 2.75 21.31
CA TYR A 296 5.92 1.73 22.15
C TYR A 296 7.10 2.30 22.94
N GLU A 297 7.03 2.22 24.27
CA GLU A 297 8.12 2.63 25.16
C GLU A 297 8.86 1.39 25.69
N VAL A 298 10.16 1.29 25.36
CA VAL A 298 11.00 0.18 25.80
C VAL A 298 11.30 0.24 27.31
N SER A 299 11.44 -0.94 27.93
CA SER A 299 11.89 -1.08 29.31
C SER A 299 13.41 -0.94 29.40
N LEU A 300 13.91 -0.35 30.50
CA LEU A 300 15.33 -0.22 30.79
C LEU A 300 15.78 -1.09 31.97
N PRO A 301 16.93 -1.80 31.86
CA PRO A 301 17.80 -1.91 30.68
C PRO A 301 17.12 -2.62 29.49
N LEU A 302 17.60 -2.37 28.27
CA LEU A 302 17.06 -3.03 27.08
C LEU A 302 17.18 -4.55 27.21
N GLU A 303 16.04 -5.23 27.10
CA GLU A 303 15.94 -6.69 27.12
C GLU A 303 15.15 -7.16 25.90
N ARG A 304 15.72 -8.11 25.13
CA ARG A 304 15.01 -8.73 24.01
C ARG A 304 13.78 -9.50 24.49
N LEU A 305 12.72 -9.51 23.68
CA LEU A 305 11.54 -10.34 23.93
C LEU A 305 11.92 -11.83 23.91
N ASP A 306 12.64 -12.24 22.88
CA ASP A 306 13.25 -13.55 22.77
C ASP A 306 14.71 -13.44 22.29
N PRO A 307 15.71 -13.79 23.13
CA PRO A 307 17.11 -13.80 22.72
C PRO A 307 17.47 -14.85 21.64
N SER A 308 16.61 -15.85 21.41
CA SER A 308 16.84 -16.92 20.43
C SER A 308 16.22 -16.65 19.06
N GLU A 309 15.34 -15.66 18.96
CA GLU A 309 14.63 -15.33 17.73
C GLU A 309 15.54 -14.59 16.73
N ASN A 310 15.44 -14.98 15.45
CA ASN A 310 16.23 -14.40 14.36
C ASN A 310 15.63 -13.08 13.84
N ILE A 311 15.62 -12.08 14.70
CA ILE A 311 15.10 -10.73 14.44
C ILE A 311 16.07 -9.66 14.96
N GLU A 312 16.23 -8.56 14.24
CA GLU A 312 17.01 -7.39 14.67
C GLU A 312 16.16 -6.12 14.55
N LEU A 313 16.56 -5.02 15.19
CA LEU A 313 15.80 -3.76 15.11
C LEU A 313 15.98 -3.10 13.74
N PHE A 314 14.89 -2.66 13.12
CA PHE A 314 14.93 -1.71 12.00
C PHE A 314 15.19 -0.30 12.53
N GLY A 315 16.40 0.22 12.34
CA GLY A 315 16.82 1.53 12.81
C GLY A 315 17.88 1.49 13.92
N ASN A 316 18.68 2.56 14.00
CA ASN A 316 19.63 2.78 15.09
C ASN A 316 18.98 3.62 16.20
N TYR A 317 18.60 2.97 17.30
CA TYR A 317 17.92 3.60 18.45
C TYR A 317 18.91 4.05 19.55
N ASP A 318 18.86 5.34 19.89
CA ASP A 318 19.57 5.92 21.03
C ASP A 318 18.66 5.97 22.26
N VAL A 319 18.90 5.04 23.18
CA VAL A 319 18.21 4.90 24.47
C VAL A 319 18.32 6.15 25.34
N SER A 320 19.43 6.89 25.27
CA SER A 320 19.66 8.04 26.15
C SER A 320 18.78 9.23 25.79
N ASN A 321 18.45 9.34 24.50
CA ASN A 321 17.69 10.45 23.93
C ASN A 321 16.28 10.05 23.51
N ASP A 322 15.93 8.75 23.62
CA ASP A 322 14.66 8.18 23.15
C ASP A 322 14.38 8.56 21.69
N SER A 323 15.36 8.30 20.82
CA SER A 323 15.34 8.78 19.44
C SER A 323 16.07 7.85 18.47
N PHE A 324 15.64 7.87 17.21
CA PHE A 324 16.32 7.20 16.10
C PHE A 324 17.27 8.15 15.35
N ASN A 325 18.14 7.60 14.51
CA ASN A 325 19.08 8.34 13.67
C ASN A 325 18.64 8.46 12.19
N PHE A 326 17.38 8.18 11.86
CA PHE A 326 16.92 8.08 10.47
C PHE A 326 17.22 9.32 9.60
N ASN A 327 17.29 10.53 10.19
CA ASN A 327 17.63 11.75 9.46
C ASN A 327 18.96 11.65 8.67
N ASN A 328 19.91 10.84 9.12
CA ASN A 328 21.20 10.64 8.44
C ASN A 328 21.23 9.37 7.57
N GLU A 329 20.16 8.58 7.58
CA GLU A 329 20.08 7.24 6.99
C GLU A 329 19.10 7.18 5.81
N LEU A 330 18.14 8.09 5.75
CA LEU A 330 17.14 8.16 4.67
C LEU A 330 17.75 8.58 3.33
N TYR A 331 17.16 8.03 2.27
CA TYR A 331 17.36 8.55 0.92
C TYR A 331 16.33 9.64 0.62
N TYR A 332 16.76 10.68 -0.08
CA TYR A 332 15.93 11.82 -0.47
C TYR A 332 15.98 11.92 -1.98
N THR A 333 14.82 12.09 -2.59
CA THR A 333 14.70 12.39 -4.02
C THR A 333 13.58 13.39 -4.23
N GLU A 334 13.76 14.24 -5.24
CA GLU A 334 12.71 15.14 -5.70
C GLU A 334 11.51 14.31 -6.18
N THR A 335 10.31 14.80 -5.91
CA THR A 335 9.08 14.15 -6.37
C THR A 335 9.02 14.05 -7.89
N THR A 336 8.55 12.91 -8.37
CA THR A 336 8.23 12.69 -9.78
C THR A 336 6.90 13.34 -10.17
N TYR A 337 6.07 13.69 -9.19
CA TYR A 337 4.78 14.32 -9.40
C TYR A 337 4.93 15.82 -9.73
N ASN A 338 3.91 16.41 -10.38
CA ASN A 338 3.94 17.84 -10.72
C ASN A 338 3.95 18.69 -9.45
N HIS A 339 5.03 19.46 -9.25
CA HIS A 339 5.22 20.34 -8.10
C HIS A 339 5.21 21.84 -8.47
N LYS A 340 4.76 22.21 -9.67
CA LYS A 340 4.74 23.62 -10.14
C LYS A 340 3.99 24.55 -9.18
N TYR A 341 2.90 24.07 -8.58
CA TYR A 341 2.14 24.86 -7.60
C TYR A 341 2.99 25.18 -6.35
N LEU A 342 3.79 24.22 -5.88
CA LEU A 342 4.72 24.43 -4.76
C LEU A 342 5.87 25.36 -5.15
N ASP A 343 6.36 25.29 -6.38
CA ASP A 343 7.39 26.23 -6.89
C ASP A 343 6.88 27.67 -6.88
N ASP A 344 5.65 27.88 -7.37
CA ASP A 344 5.00 29.19 -7.38
C ASP A 344 4.75 29.69 -5.94
N TRP A 345 4.37 28.79 -5.02
CA TRP A 345 4.25 29.10 -3.59
C TRP A 345 5.60 29.52 -2.98
N ASN A 346 6.65 28.72 -3.15
CA ASN A 346 7.99 28.95 -2.58
C ASN A 346 8.58 30.27 -3.10
N LYS A 347 8.38 30.57 -4.39
CA LYS A 347 8.78 31.84 -5.00
C LYS A 347 8.05 33.04 -4.39
N ALA A 348 6.77 32.89 -4.03
CA ALA A 348 5.98 33.92 -3.38
C ALA A 348 6.26 34.03 -1.87
N HIS A 349 6.72 32.95 -1.23
CA HIS A 349 6.89 32.83 0.22
C HIS A 349 8.25 32.20 0.62
N PRO A 350 9.38 32.87 0.33
CA PRO A 350 10.72 32.32 0.56
C PRO A 350 11.07 32.07 2.05
N ASP A 351 10.35 32.71 2.98
CA ASP A 351 10.55 32.50 4.42
C ASP A 351 9.77 31.29 4.97
N SER A 352 8.98 30.61 4.13
CA SER A 352 8.10 29.50 4.51
C SER A 352 7.97 28.47 3.38
N GLU A 353 9.11 28.12 2.79
CA GLU A 353 9.19 27.15 1.70
C GLU A 353 8.76 25.75 2.14
N VAL A 354 8.21 24.99 1.20
CA VAL A 354 7.85 23.59 1.35
C VAL A 354 8.77 22.76 0.47
N SER A 355 9.26 21.65 1.02
CA SER A 355 10.08 20.67 0.31
C SER A 355 9.33 20.06 -0.87
N THR A 356 10.04 19.84 -1.98
CA THR A 356 9.60 19.00 -3.11
C THR A 356 10.20 17.60 -3.03
N ASP A 357 11.06 17.31 -2.05
CA ASP A 357 11.64 16.00 -1.83
C ASP A 357 10.71 15.07 -1.06
N ILE A 358 10.64 13.82 -1.49
CA ILE A 358 10.12 12.69 -0.72
C ILE A 358 11.25 11.96 0.02
N LYS A 359 10.90 11.33 1.14
CA LYS A 359 11.82 10.51 1.95
C LYS A 359 11.62 9.03 1.66
N VAL A 360 12.72 8.29 1.59
CA VAL A 360 12.73 6.85 1.31
C VAL A 360 13.51 6.11 2.38
N GLY A 361 12.87 5.11 3.00
CA GLY A 361 13.46 4.24 4.03
C GLY A 361 14.57 3.34 3.51
N ILE A 362 14.30 2.62 2.41
CA ILE A 362 15.21 1.66 1.79
C ILE A 362 15.29 1.94 0.29
N ARG A 363 16.47 2.25 -0.24
CA ARG A 363 16.70 2.46 -1.67
C ARG A 363 17.32 1.21 -2.32
N VAL A 364 16.50 0.42 -3.00
CA VAL A 364 16.90 -0.82 -3.67
C VAL A 364 17.28 -0.54 -5.12
N GLN A 365 18.55 -0.75 -5.47
CA GLN A 365 19.07 -0.49 -6.83
C GLN A 365 19.48 -1.78 -7.58
N LYS A 366 19.34 -2.94 -6.93
CA LYS A 366 19.65 -4.29 -7.44
C LYS A 366 18.71 -5.30 -6.79
N ASP A 367 18.74 -6.55 -7.25
CA ASP A 367 17.89 -7.62 -6.75
C ASP A 367 17.88 -7.74 -5.22
N PHE A 368 16.71 -8.08 -4.68
CA PHE A 368 16.43 -8.15 -3.26
C PHE A 368 15.74 -9.47 -2.93
N TYR A 369 16.45 -10.35 -2.24
CA TYR A 369 15.97 -11.65 -1.81
C TYR A 369 15.61 -11.59 -0.31
N GLY A 370 14.31 -11.67 -0.02
CA GLY A 370 13.78 -11.58 1.33
C GLY A 370 13.82 -12.88 2.13
N ASN A 371 13.88 -14.06 1.48
CA ASN A 371 13.88 -15.39 2.14
C ASN A 371 12.70 -15.60 3.11
N GLY A 372 11.58 -14.89 2.93
CA GLY A 372 10.45 -14.90 3.87
C GLY A 372 10.71 -14.20 5.20
N PHE A 373 11.82 -13.47 5.34
CA PHE A 373 12.07 -12.59 6.48
C PHE A 373 11.22 -11.33 6.39
N ASN A 374 10.87 -10.78 7.56
CA ASN A 374 10.01 -9.60 7.68
C ASN A 374 10.83 -8.32 7.85
N ILE A 375 10.41 -7.24 7.18
CA ILE A 375 10.84 -5.88 7.45
C ILE A 375 9.64 -5.08 7.95
N ASN A 376 9.71 -4.60 9.18
CA ASN A 376 8.71 -3.75 9.80
C ASN A 376 9.31 -2.38 10.13
N MET A 377 8.82 -1.35 9.45
CA MET A 377 9.38 0.01 9.50
C MET A 377 8.62 0.93 10.46
N ASN A 378 7.85 0.38 11.42
CA ASN A 378 6.99 1.17 12.31
C ASN A 378 7.70 2.37 12.97
N ASN A 379 8.96 2.18 13.38
CA ASN A 379 9.75 3.23 14.02
C ASN A 379 10.13 4.39 13.10
N LEU A 380 10.14 4.16 11.79
CA LEU A 380 10.37 5.18 10.76
C LEU A 380 9.06 5.81 10.29
N CYS A 381 8.10 4.98 9.89
CA CYS A 381 6.94 5.42 9.12
C CYS A 381 5.75 5.86 10.01
N PHE A 382 5.60 5.30 11.21
CA PHE A 382 4.47 5.66 12.07
C PHE A 382 4.73 6.97 12.84
N PRO A 383 3.72 7.85 13.02
CA PRO A 383 3.86 9.08 13.81
C PRO A 383 3.91 8.83 15.32
N ASN A 384 4.99 8.18 15.79
CA ASN A 384 5.19 7.76 17.18
C ASN A 384 5.17 8.92 18.19
N ASN A 385 5.52 10.13 17.75
CA ASN A 385 5.55 11.34 18.57
C ASN A 385 4.44 12.33 18.17
N GLY A 386 3.53 11.90 17.31
CA GLY A 386 2.49 12.72 16.72
C GLY A 386 1.41 13.17 17.70
N THR A 387 0.39 13.82 17.16
CA THR A 387 -0.81 14.20 17.90
C THR A 387 -2.04 13.95 17.05
N ILE A 388 -3.11 13.47 17.67
CA ILE A 388 -4.39 13.30 16.98
C ILE A 388 -5.04 14.68 16.88
N SER A 389 -5.27 15.13 15.65
CA SER A 389 -6.04 16.35 15.42
C SER A 389 -7.46 16.16 15.95
N GLN A 390 -7.93 17.07 16.79
CA GLN A 390 -9.33 17.05 17.25
C GLN A 390 -10.32 17.40 16.12
N ASP A 391 -9.83 18.03 15.05
CA ASP A 391 -10.64 18.47 13.93
C ASP A 391 -10.84 17.34 12.89
N VAL A 392 -9.73 16.78 12.41
CA VAL A 392 -9.74 15.77 11.33
C VAL A 392 -9.60 14.34 11.83
N LEU A 393 -9.31 14.16 13.14
CA LEU A 393 -9.15 12.87 13.80
C LEU A 393 -8.12 11.96 13.11
N LYS A 394 -7.15 12.55 12.43
CA LYS A 394 -5.97 11.89 11.87
C LYS A 394 -4.81 12.07 12.83
N LEU A 395 -3.99 11.04 12.95
CA LEU A 395 -2.72 11.09 13.67
C LEU A 395 -1.71 11.85 12.80
N ALA A 396 -1.41 13.09 13.21
CA ALA A 396 -0.49 13.96 12.50
C ALA A 396 0.93 13.84 13.10
N PRO A 397 1.98 13.82 12.26
CA PRO A 397 3.36 13.75 12.71
C PRO A 397 3.81 15.04 13.40
N SER A 398 4.75 14.88 14.33
CA SER A 398 5.47 15.96 15.00
C SER A 398 6.86 16.15 14.40
N GLU A 399 7.57 17.19 14.83
CA GLU A 399 8.96 17.45 14.43
C GLU A 399 9.96 16.32 14.79
N LYS A 400 9.57 15.38 15.65
CA LYS A 400 10.39 14.21 16.02
C LYS A 400 10.13 12.99 15.15
N ASP A 401 9.08 13.02 14.34
CA ASP A 401 8.75 11.96 13.41
C ASP A 401 9.42 12.21 12.05
N TYR A 402 9.42 11.20 11.18
CA TYR A 402 10.19 11.25 9.93
C TYR A 402 9.30 11.41 8.70
N PHE A 403 8.18 10.70 8.66
CA PHE A 403 7.21 10.79 7.57
C PHE A 403 6.21 11.90 7.88
N PHE A 404 6.24 12.96 7.07
CA PHE A 404 5.31 14.10 7.19
C PHE A 404 4.13 13.99 6.22
N GLY A 405 3.94 12.79 5.66
CA GLY A 405 2.87 12.45 4.74
C GLY A 405 3.09 12.99 3.33
N PRO A 406 2.07 12.87 2.47
CA PRO A 406 2.24 13.16 1.06
C PRO A 406 2.47 14.64 0.81
N LEU A 407 3.27 14.92 -0.22
CA LEU A 407 3.45 16.27 -0.73
C LEU A 407 2.12 16.80 -1.26
N ALA A 408 1.95 18.11 -1.22
CA ALA A 408 0.75 18.74 -1.74
C ALA A 408 0.89 18.99 -3.24
N TYR A 409 -0.06 18.50 -4.03
CA TYR A 409 -0.17 18.86 -5.45
C TYR A 409 -0.78 20.26 -5.61
N VAL A 410 -1.90 20.50 -4.92
CA VAL A 410 -2.56 21.81 -4.85
C VAL A 410 -3.21 21.97 -3.48
N THR A 411 -3.16 23.19 -2.95
CA THR A 411 -3.77 23.53 -1.66
C THR A 411 -4.66 24.74 -1.76
N ILE A 412 -5.52 24.87 -0.76
CA ILE A 412 -6.22 26.11 -0.46
C ILE A 412 -5.68 26.59 0.87
N GLY A 413 -5.10 27.78 0.88
CA GLY A 413 -4.29 28.25 2.00
C GLY A 413 -2.86 27.70 1.97
N ALA A 414 -2.12 27.95 3.03
CA ALA A 414 -0.69 27.69 3.07
C ALA A 414 -0.38 26.16 3.14
N PRO A 415 0.42 25.61 2.21
CA PRO A 415 0.72 24.17 2.15
C PRO A 415 1.47 23.62 3.36
N ASN A 416 2.17 24.49 4.11
CA ASN A 416 2.92 24.14 5.32
C ASN A 416 2.12 24.24 6.63
N VAL A 417 0.84 24.63 6.58
CA VAL A 417 -0.02 24.71 7.77
C VAL A 417 -0.82 23.43 7.90
N PHE A 418 -0.72 22.77 9.05
CA PHE A 418 -1.56 21.62 9.39
C PHE A 418 -2.56 21.98 10.51
N PRO A 419 -3.83 21.56 10.37
CA PRO A 419 -4.42 21.03 9.14
C PRO A 419 -4.61 22.14 8.10
N SER A 420 -4.36 21.83 6.82
CA SER A 420 -4.67 22.76 5.73
C SER A 420 -6.20 22.88 5.57
N VAL A 421 -6.66 23.96 4.93
CA VAL A 421 -8.09 24.12 4.63
C VAL A 421 -8.56 22.99 3.72
N VAL A 422 -7.89 22.84 2.56
CA VAL A 422 -8.02 21.70 1.65
C VAL A 422 -6.65 21.42 1.05
N LYS A 423 -6.31 20.13 0.96
CA LYS A 423 -5.08 19.66 0.32
C LYS A 423 -5.38 18.44 -0.54
N ALA A 424 -5.04 18.54 -1.82
CA ALA A 424 -4.93 17.40 -2.71
C ALA A 424 -3.51 16.86 -2.66
N TYR A 425 -3.37 15.56 -2.43
CA TYR A 425 -2.09 14.89 -2.27
C TYR A 425 -1.44 14.55 -3.62
N GLY A 426 -0.13 14.70 -3.68
CA GLY A 426 0.73 14.17 -4.74
C GLY A 426 1.43 12.89 -4.25
N GLU A 427 2.72 12.77 -4.57
CA GLU A 427 3.55 11.65 -4.14
C GLU A 427 3.80 11.66 -2.62
N ASP A 428 3.95 10.48 -2.03
CA ASP A 428 4.20 10.29 -0.61
C ASP A 428 5.62 9.77 -0.37
N ASN A 429 6.06 9.83 0.88
CA ASN A 429 7.25 9.13 1.34
C ASN A 429 7.07 7.62 1.14
N ALA A 430 8.18 6.90 0.95
CA ALA A 430 8.16 5.46 0.69
C ALA A 430 8.98 4.70 1.72
N GLY A 431 8.47 3.55 2.19
CA GLY A 431 9.23 2.62 3.01
C GLY A 431 10.41 2.04 2.22
N LEU A 432 10.12 1.51 1.03
CA LEU A 432 11.10 0.99 0.08
C LEU A 432 10.87 1.61 -1.30
N MET A 433 11.96 1.96 -2.00
CA MET A 433 11.94 2.37 -3.39
C MET A 433 12.79 1.40 -4.22
N ILE A 434 12.20 0.83 -5.27
CA ILE A 434 12.94 0.17 -6.36
C ILE A 434 13.41 1.29 -7.27
N ASP A 435 14.71 1.57 -7.29
CA ASP A 435 15.31 2.70 -8.01
C ASP A 435 16.29 2.19 -9.08
N GLY A 436 15.75 1.94 -10.27
CA GLY A 436 16.46 1.39 -11.43
C GLY A 436 15.63 0.36 -12.19
N ASP A 437 16.26 -0.24 -13.20
CA ASP A 437 15.62 -1.18 -14.11
C ASP A 437 16.09 -2.62 -13.89
N ASN A 438 15.26 -3.59 -14.28
CA ASN A 438 15.58 -5.03 -14.23
C ASN A 438 15.88 -5.54 -12.82
N ILE A 439 15.19 -5.00 -11.81
CA ILE A 439 15.36 -5.38 -10.41
C ILE A 439 14.26 -6.38 -10.02
N THR A 440 14.67 -7.48 -9.39
CA THR A 440 13.76 -8.48 -8.80
C THR A 440 13.72 -8.36 -7.29
N VAL A 441 12.54 -8.11 -6.73
CA VAL A 441 12.24 -8.29 -5.30
C VAL A 441 11.53 -9.63 -5.14
N ASN A 442 12.08 -10.53 -4.32
CA ASN A 442 11.63 -11.91 -4.22
C ASN A 442 11.47 -12.36 -2.76
N ASP A 443 10.34 -12.98 -2.44
CA ASP A 443 10.02 -13.53 -1.11
C ASP A 443 10.26 -12.54 0.03
N LEU A 444 9.88 -11.28 -0.19
CA LEU A 444 9.96 -10.21 0.78
C LEU A 444 8.64 -10.07 1.54
N LYS A 445 8.73 -10.00 2.87
CA LYS A 445 7.62 -9.57 3.72
C LYS A 445 7.94 -8.18 4.23
N ILE A 446 7.10 -7.21 3.92
CA ILE A 446 7.38 -5.81 4.23
C ILE A 446 6.12 -5.06 4.64
N GLN A 447 6.27 -4.22 5.67
CA GLN A 447 5.22 -3.36 6.18
C GLN A 447 5.76 -2.03 6.73
N ASN A 448 4.96 -0.97 6.61
CA ASN A 448 5.35 0.34 7.12
C ASN A 448 5.11 0.49 8.62
N ILE A 449 4.09 -0.17 9.19
CA ILE A 449 3.70 0.02 10.58
C ILE A 449 3.43 -1.30 11.31
N ASP A 450 3.43 -1.24 12.63
CA ASP A 450 2.81 -2.27 13.46
C ASP A 450 1.30 -2.28 13.19
N ASP A 451 0.67 -3.43 13.37
CA ASP A 451 -0.75 -3.58 13.05
C ASP A 451 -1.63 -2.56 13.81
N ASN A 452 -2.49 -1.86 13.08
CA ASN A 452 -3.39 -0.87 13.61
C ASN A 452 -4.78 -1.04 13.00
N SER A 453 -5.78 -1.20 13.86
CA SER A 453 -7.17 -1.43 13.40
C SER A 453 -7.80 -0.20 12.77
N ASN A 454 -7.34 1.02 13.05
CA ASN A 454 -7.97 2.25 12.60
C ASN A 454 -7.21 2.86 11.40
N LYS A 455 -7.82 2.77 10.21
CA LYS A 455 -7.22 3.28 8.95
C LYS A 455 -6.99 4.80 8.93
N ARG A 456 -7.52 5.57 9.89
CA ARG A 456 -7.19 7.02 10.02
C ARG A 456 -5.75 7.26 10.45
N ASN A 457 -5.15 6.29 11.13
CA ASN A 457 -3.74 6.36 11.53
C ASN A 457 -2.78 6.13 10.35
N TYR A 458 -3.29 5.78 9.17
CA TYR A 458 -2.51 5.49 7.97
C TYR A 458 -2.28 6.74 7.10
N ALA A 459 -2.84 7.88 7.48
CA ALA A 459 -2.83 9.09 6.63
C ALA A 459 -1.41 9.61 6.32
N TYR A 460 -0.44 9.30 7.18
CA TYR A 460 0.93 9.85 7.16
C TYR A 460 2.01 8.75 7.14
N ILE A 461 1.66 7.50 6.84
CA ILE A 461 2.59 6.36 6.95
C ILE A 461 3.28 5.99 5.61
N GLY A 462 3.01 6.72 4.54
CA GLY A 462 3.67 6.55 3.24
C GLY A 462 3.25 5.32 2.43
N THR A 463 3.83 5.22 1.24
CA THR A 463 3.78 4.05 0.36
C THR A 463 4.70 2.95 0.90
N VAL A 464 4.36 1.66 0.79
CA VAL A 464 5.28 0.58 1.20
C VAL A 464 6.39 0.38 0.16
N ILE A 465 6.02 0.20 -1.12
CA ILE A 465 6.95 0.07 -2.24
C ILE A 465 6.62 1.11 -3.32
N GLU A 466 7.58 2.00 -3.59
CA GLU A 466 7.60 2.90 -4.74
C GLU A 466 8.44 2.27 -5.86
N VAL A 467 7.88 2.17 -7.08
CA VAL A 467 8.60 1.61 -8.24
C VAL A 467 9.04 2.74 -9.16
N ASN A 468 10.34 2.98 -9.23
CA ASN A 468 11.00 3.95 -10.08
C ASN A 468 11.95 3.25 -11.06
N GLY A 469 11.43 2.88 -12.23
CA GLY A 469 12.18 2.23 -13.30
C GLY A 469 11.37 1.14 -14.02
N GLU A 470 11.98 0.54 -15.05
CA GLU A 470 11.34 -0.35 -16.00
C GLU A 470 11.77 -1.82 -15.82
N ASN A 471 10.95 -2.75 -16.31
CA ASN A 471 11.24 -4.19 -16.34
C ASN A 471 11.51 -4.79 -14.95
N ASN A 472 10.93 -4.19 -13.91
CA ASN A 472 11.08 -4.64 -12.54
C ASN A 472 10.11 -5.78 -12.22
N THR A 473 10.46 -6.65 -11.29
CA THR A 473 9.62 -7.77 -10.83
C THR A 473 9.51 -7.78 -9.31
N ILE A 474 8.29 -7.86 -8.80
CA ILE A 474 8.00 -8.11 -7.39
C ILE A 474 7.31 -9.46 -7.34
N LYS A 475 7.92 -10.46 -6.69
CA LYS A 475 7.36 -11.81 -6.67
C LYS A 475 7.43 -12.52 -5.34
N ASN A 476 6.52 -13.49 -5.15
CA ASN A 476 6.46 -14.35 -3.96
C ASN A 476 6.35 -13.55 -2.65
N SER A 477 5.86 -12.31 -2.70
CA SER A 477 6.04 -11.34 -1.62
C SER A 477 4.73 -11.00 -0.92
N ILE A 478 4.84 -10.56 0.34
CA ILE A 478 3.72 -10.13 1.17
C ILE A 478 3.94 -8.67 1.56
N ILE A 479 3.10 -7.78 1.06
CA ILE A 479 3.24 -6.33 1.20
C ILE A 479 2.01 -5.82 1.95
N ARG A 480 2.20 -5.17 3.10
CA ARG A 480 1.08 -4.83 3.99
C ARG A 480 1.23 -3.52 4.73
N LEU A 481 0.11 -3.06 5.31
CA LEU A 481 0.06 -1.99 6.33
C LEU A 481 0.79 -0.72 5.89
N GLY A 482 0.35 -0.14 4.78
CA GLY A 482 0.81 1.15 4.27
C GLY A 482 -0.36 2.02 3.82
N LYS A 483 -0.13 3.30 3.54
CA LYS A 483 -1.17 4.16 2.96
C LYS A 483 -1.54 3.63 1.57
N THR A 484 -0.53 3.49 0.72
CA THR A 484 -0.55 2.71 -0.51
C THR A 484 0.46 1.56 -0.39
N LEU A 485 0.17 0.35 -0.88
CA LEU A 485 1.13 -0.75 -0.76
C LEU A 485 2.18 -0.70 -1.89
N VAL A 486 1.73 -0.62 -3.14
CA VAL A 486 2.60 -0.47 -4.30
C VAL A 486 2.15 0.73 -5.12
N ARG A 487 3.05 1.68 -5.37
CA ARG A 487 2.85 2.75 -6.35
C ARG A 487 3.82 2.53 -7.51
N ALA A 488 3.28 2.56 -8.73
CA ALA A 488 4.03 2.33 -9.96
C ALA A 488 3.59 3.33 -11.03
N PHE A 489 4.34 4.42 -11.16
CA PHE A 489 4.10 5.46 -12.14
C PHE A 489 5.20 5.41 -13.19
N ASP A 490 4.82 5.41 -14.46
CA ASP A 490 5.75 5.27 -15.59
C ASP A 490 6.63 4.01 -15.51
N SER A 491 6.20 2.99 -14.76
CA SER A 491 6.95 1.76 -14.50
C SER A 491 6.67 0.70 -15.57
N ASP A 492 7.16 0.92 -16.78
CA ASP A 492 6.88 0.03 -17.91
C ASP A 492 7.40 -1.39 -17.68
N ASN A 493 6.62 -2.39 -18.10
CA ASN A 493 6.89 -3.82 -17.93
C ASN A 493 7.11 -4.25 -16.47
N LEU A 494 6.50 -3.57 -15.49
CA LEU A 494 6.46 -4.06 -14.12
C LEU A 494 5.64 -5.37 -14.03
N LEU A 495 6.23 -6.39 -13.42
CA LEU A 495 5.56 -7.65 -13.08
C LEU A 495 5.37 -7.76 -11.57
N ILE A 496 4.13 -7.87 -11.12
CA ILE A 496 3.77 -8.27 -9.75
C ILE A 496 3.23 -9.70 -9.83
N ASP A 497 3.99 -10.66 -9.33
CA ASP A 497 3.71 -12.08 -9.52
C ASP A 497 3.62 -12.84 -8.20
N ASN A 498 2.57 -13.63 -8.02
CA ASN A 498 2.44 -14.52 -6.87
C ASN A 498 2.60 -13.79 -5.52
N CYS A 499 1.90 -12.67 -5.35
CA CYS A 499 2.00 -11.81 -4.17
C CYS A 499 0.70 -11.74 -3.36
N ILE A 500 0.81 -11.31 -2.10
CA ILE A 500 -0.34 -10.87 -1.29
C ILE A 500 -0.15 -9.40 -0.94
N LEU A 501 -1.05 -8.55 -1.41
CA LEU A 501 -1.12 -7.13 -1.07
C LEU A 501 -2.32 -6.93 -0.16
N SER A 502 -2.08 -6.67 1.13
CA SER A 502 -3.18 -6.60 2.10
C SER A 502 -3.08 -5.44 3.06
N ARG A 503 -4.25 -4.87 3.41
CA ARG A 503 -4.42 -3.84 4.45
C ARG A 503 -3.73 -2.52 4.09
N SER A 504 -4.34 -1.80 3.16
CA SER A 504 -3.93 -0.44 2.80
C SER A 504 -4.84 0.62 3.41
N GLY A 505 -4.31 1.83 3.61
CA GLY A 505 -5.08 3.01 4.02
C GLY A 505 -5.93 3.59 2.88
N GLU A 506 -5.50 3.38 1.63
CA GLU A 506 -6.17 3.79 0.40
C GLU A 506 -6.21 2.64 -0.60
N PHE A 507 -5.10 2.40 -1.30
CA PHE A 507 -5.00 1.48 -2.42
C PHE A 507 -3.95 0.42 -2.18
N SER A 508 -4.21 -0.80 -2.64
CA SER A 508 -3.17 -1.84 -2.62
C SER A 508 -2.19 -1.62 -3.77
N LEU A 509 -2.68 -1.38 -4.99
CA LEU A 509 -1.86 -1.02 -6.15
C LEU A 509 -2.36 0.29 -6.76
N LYS A 510 -1.47 1.26 -6.91
CA LYS A 510 -1.74 2.54 -7.54
C LYS A 510 -0.85 2.71 -8.77
N ILE A 511 -1.46 2.72 -9.95
CA ILE A 511 -0.77 2.84 -11.24
C ILE A 511 -1.16 4.15 -11.93
N GLY A 512 -0.24 4.75 -12.66
CA GLY A 512 -0.47 6.03 -13.32
C GLY A 512 0.74 6.49 -14.12
N SER A 513 0.69 7.75 -14.53
CA SER A 513 1.73 8.38 -15.34
C SER A 513 2.08 9.74 -14.75
N ASN A 514 3.37 10.03 -14.61
CA ASN A 514 3.82 11.40 -14.34
C ASN A 514 3.93 12.22 -15.63
N GLU A 515 3.84 11.60 -16.80
CA GLU A 515 3.74 12.30 -18.07
C GLU A 515 2.33 12.83 -18.34
N GLU A 516 2.23 14.04 -18.88
CA GLU A 516 0.97 14.70 -19.24
C GLU A 516 1.09 15.53 -20.51
N ILE A 517 -0.05 15.72 -21.16
CA ILE A 517 -0.20 16.61 -22.30
C ILE A 517 -1.10 17.77 -21.89
N LYS A 518 -0.57 18.99 -22.03
CA LYS A 518 -1.30 20.23 -21.75
C LYS A 518 -2.39 20.48 -22.80
N ALA A 519 -3.38 21.27 -22.41
CA ALA A 519 -4.46 21.69 -23.30
C ALA A 519 -3.90 22.30 -24.61
N ASP A 520 -4.47 21.92 -25.74
CA ASP A 520 -4.12 22.50 -27.05
C ASP A 520 -4.82 23.85 -27.23
N GLN A 521 -4.07 24.92 -26.96
CA GLN A 521 -4.55 26.31 -27.05
C GLN A 521 -4.82 26.76 -28.50
N THR A 522 -4.56 25.92 -29.51
CA THR A 522 -4.89 26.23 -30.91
C THR A 522 -6.29 25.75 -31.30
N LYS A 523 -6.97 24.98 -30.43
CA LYS A 523 -8.33 24.48 -30.68
C LYS A 523 -9.35 25.61 -30.81
N GLU A 524 -10.23 25.46 -31.78
CA GLU A 524 -11.45 26.25 -31.90
C GLU A 524 -12.59 25.52 -31.16
N ILE A 525 -13.32 26.26 -30.32
CA ILE A 525 -14.35 25.73 -29.44
C ILE A 525 -15.70 26.12 -30.02
N ASN A 526 -16.50 25.12 -30.38
CA ASN A 526 -17.74 25.30 -31.12
C ASN A 526 -18.90 24.59 -30.41
N TYR A 527 -20.07 25.24 -30.37
CA TYR A 527 -21.33 24.60 -29.96
C TYR A 527 -22.53 25.26 -30.65
N GLU A 528 -23.60 24.49 -30.82
CA GLU A 528 -24.88 24.93 -31.36
C GLU A 528 -25.86 25.19 -30.21
N TYR A 529 -26.42 26.40 -30.12
CA TYR A 529 -27.45 26.73 -29.15
C TYR A 529 -28.51 27.66 -29.76
N ASP A 530 -29.79 27.32 -29.56
CA ASP A 530 -30.94 28.05 -30.10
C ASP A 530 -30.88 28.26 -31.63
N GLY A 531 -30.33 27.27 -32.36
CA GLY A 531 -30.15 27.33 -33.82
C GLY A 531 -29.12 28.36 -34.29
N GLN A 532 -28.23 28.80 -33.38
CA GLN A 532 -27.06 29.63 -33.69
C GLN A 532 -25.79 28.83 -33.37
N ASP A 533 -24.82 28.92 -34.29
CA ASP A 533 -23.47 28.39 -34.08
C ASP A 533 -22.61 29.44 -33.40
N TYR A 534 -21.95 29.06 -32.31
CA TYR A 534 -20.97 29.88 -31.63
C TYR A 534 -19.59 29.27 -31.79
N SER A 535 -18.59 30.12 -31.96
CA SER A 535 -17.21 29.72 -32.19
C SER A 535 -16.25 30.67 -31.48
N PHE A 536 -15.30 30.11 -30.73
CA PHE A 536 -14.30 30.84 -29.98
C PHE A 536 -12.93 30.26 -30.25
N ASN A 537 -11.91 31.13 -30.30
CA ASN A 537 -10.55 30.66 -30.06
C ASN A 537 -10.39 30.31 -28.57
N PHE A 538 -9.44 29.42 -28.27
CA PHE A 538 -9.22 28.90 -26.93
C PHE A 538 -9.04 30.00 -25.86
N ASP A 539 -8.13 30.95 -26.10
CA ASP A 539 -7.80 32.01 -25.14
C ASP A 539 -8.99 32.93 -24.86
N GLU A 540 -9.79 33.24 -25.88
CA GLU A 540 -11.03 34.00 -25.73
C GLU A 540 -12.04 33.23 -24.87
N PHE A 541 -12.22 31.93 -25.13
CA PHE A 541 -13.18 31.12 -24.39
C PHE A 541 -12.82 30.98 -22.90
N PHE A 542 -11.55 30.75 -22.59
CA PHE A 542 -11.05 30.60 -21.21
C PHE A 542 -10.68 31.93 -20.55
N SER A 543 -10.92 33.07 -21.21
CA SER A 543 -10.70 34.38 -20.61
C SER A 543 -11.73 34.66 -19.51
N ILE A 544 -11.25 35.02 -18.32
CA ILE A 544 -12.09 35.46 -17.19
C ILE A 544 -12.94 36.70 -17.53
N SER A 545 -12.52 37.48 -18.52
CA SER A 545 -13.21 38.71 -18.96
C SER A 545 -14.24 38.48 -20.06
N ASN A 546 -14.35 37.27 -20.59
CA ASN A 546 -15.32 36.95 -21.62
C ASN A 546 -16.74 36.90 -21.01
N SER A 547 -17.69 37.51 -21.70
CA SER A 547 -19.11 37.59 -21.33
C SER A 547 -19.95 36.91 -22.40
N GLY A 548 -21.02 36.21 -22.01
CA GLY A 548 -21.81 35.38 -22.93
C GLY A 548 -21.46 33.92 -22.74
N LEU A 549 -21.54 33.07 -23.76
CA LEU A 549 -21.40 31.62 -23.59
C LEU A 549 -19.91 31.13 -23.44
N GLY A 550 -19.01 31.98 -22.95
CA GLY A 550 -17.62 31.63 -22.64
C GLY A 550 -17.47 30.83 -21.34
N ALA A 551 -16.31 30.21 -21.11
CA ALA A 551 -16.07 29.30 -19.98
C ALA A 551 -16.42 29.92 -18.62
N ASN A 552 -15.99 31.17 -18.37
CA ASN A 552 -16.27 31.84 -17.10
C ASN A 552 -17.77 31.94 -16.83
N SER A 553 -18.56 32.41 -17.80
CA SER A 553 -20.01 32.57 -17.60
C SER A 553 -20.74 31.24 -17.49
N LEU A 554 -20.29 30.18 -18.19
CA LEU A 554 -20.87 28.84 -18.02
C LEU A 554 -20.63 28.31 -16.60
N LEU A 555 -19.42 28.50 -16.07
CA LEU A 555 -19.06 28.11 -14.71
C LEU A 555 -19.86 28.93 -13.67
N GLU A 556 -19.96 30.25 -13.84
CA GLU A 556 -20.77 31.11 -12.95
C GLU A 556 -22.27 30.77 -13.00
N GLU A 557 -22.80 30.40 -14.18
CA GLU A 557 -24.18 29.91 -14.35
C GLU A 557 -24.40 28.60 -13.61
N TYR A 558 -23.43 27.68 -13.73
CA TYR A 558 -23.45 26.43 -12.99
C TYR A 558 -23.40 26.67 -11.47
N LEU A 559 -22.57 27.59 -10.96
CA LEU A 559 -22.59 27.96 -9.54
C LEU A 559 -23.90 28.65 -9.13
N GLY A 560 -24.51 29.42 -10.03
CA GLY A 560 -25.68 30.27 -9.77
C GLY A 560 -25.40 31.36 -8.73
N LEU A 561 -24.19 31.92 -8.76
CA LEU A 561 -23.73 32.97 -7.83
C LEU A 561 -23.93 34.38 -8.39
N GLU A 562 -23.78 34.55 -9.71
CA GLU A 562 -23.93 35.81 -10.40
C GLU A 562 -24.98 35.72 -11.51
N ASP A 563 -25.62 36.85 -11.81
CA ASP A 563 -26.46 36.95 -13.01
C ASP A 563 -25.55 37.12 -14.22
N THR A 564 -25.31 36.01 -14.91
CA THR A 564 -24.47 35.92 -16.10
C THR A 564 -25.16 36.49 -17.34
N GLY A 565 -26.46 36.80 -17.25
CA GLY A 565 -27.32 37.14 -18.39
C GLY A 565 -27.65 35.93 -19.30
N ILE A 566 -27.27 34.73 -18.88
CA ILE A 566 -27.51 33.46 -19.56
C ILE A 566 -28.56 32.69 -18.76
N ASN A 567 -29.40 31.91 -19.45
CA ASN A 567 -30.39 31.05 -18.79
C ASN A 567 -30.54 29.77 -19.61
N LEU A 568 -29.78 28.75 -19.23
CA LEU A 568 -29.70 27.48 -19.96
C LEU A 568 -30.48 26.38 -19.22
N PRO A 569 -31.25 25.53 -19.94
CA PRO A 569 -31.71 24.28 -19.37
C PRO A 569 -30.52 23.44 -18.87
N SER A 570 -30.67 22.74 -17.75
CA SER A 570 -29.56 22.01 -17.09
C SER A 570 -28.83 21.04 -18.02
N ASN A 571 -29.56 20.29 -18.86
CA ASN A 571 -28.95 19.37 -19.82
C ASN A 571 -28.05 20.10 -20.84
N VAL A 572 -28.50 21.26 -21.33
CA VAL A 572 -27.72 22.08 -22.27
C VAL A 572 -26.48 22.64 -21.57
N LEU A 573 -26.62 23.14 -20.34
CA LEU A 573 -25.48 23.60 -19.56
C LEU A 573 -24.45 22.48 -19.35
N TYR A 574 -24.89 21.26 -19.03
CA TYR A 574 -24.00 20.12 -18.82
C TYR A 574 -23.28 19.73 -20.12
N ASP A 575 -23.95 19.72 -21.27
CA ASP A 575 -23.33 19.48 -22.57
C ASP A 575 -22.27 20.56 -22.91
N MET A 576 -22.52 21.81 -22.56
CA MET A 576 -21.56 22.91 -22.76
C MET A 576 -20.36 22.82 -21.80
N LEU A 577 -20.57 22.40 -20.55
CA LEU A 577 -19.48 22.13 -19.61
C LEU A 577 -18.63 20.93 -20.04
N ARG A 578 -19.24 19.92 -20.68
CA ARG A 578 -18.52 18.81 -21.34
C ARG A 578 -17.64 19.32 -22.47
N THR A 579 -18.17 20.21 -23.32
CA THR A 579 -17.40 20.85 -24.39
C THR A 579 -16.20 21.65 -23.83
N LEU A 580 -16.38 22.32 -22.69
CA LEU A 580 -15.29 22.99 -21.97
C LEU A 580 -14.23 21.96 -21.51
N GLN A 581 -14.63 20.83 -20.93
CA GLN A 581 -13.71 19.76 -20.53
C GLN A 581 -12.94 19.20 -21.73
N ASP A 582 -13.61 18.97 -22.86
CA ASP A 582 -13.01 18.46 -24.10
C ASP A 582 -11.96 19.42 -24.69
N ALA A 583 -12.13 20.72 -24.47
CA ALA A 583 -11.14 21.71 -24.85
C ALA A 583 -9.87 21.61 -23.97
N LEU A 584 -10.02 21.35 -22.67
CA LEU A 584 -8.90 21.11 -21.74
C LEU A 584 -8.23 19.75 -21.96
N ASN A 585 -8.98 18.76 -22.44
CA ASN A 585 -8.45 17.45 -22.77
C ASN A 585 -7.55 17.52 -24.02
N ASN A 586 -6.44 16.80 -24.01
CA ASN A 586 -5.55 16.69 -25.16
C ASN A 586 -5.09 15.25 -25.36
N THR A 587 -5.65 14.61 -26.39
CA THR A 587 -5.34 13.22 -26.78
C THR A 587 -4.31 13.11 -27.89
N THR A 588 -3.71 14.23 -28.31
CA THR A 588 -2.65 14.26 -29.33
C THR A 588 -1.49 13.38 -28.89
N ASN A 589 -1.02 12.47 -29.75
CA ASN A 589 0.03 11.48 -29.41
C ASN A 589 -0.35 10.45 -28.34
N ILE A 590 -1.55 10.52 -27.72
CA ILE A 590 -2.09 9.44 -26.87
C ILE A 590 -2.88 8.46 -27.73
N VAL A 591 -3.79 8.98 -28.56
CA VAL A 591 -4.62 8.17 -29.45
C VAL A 591 -4.10 8.30 -30.88
N ASN A 592 -3.68 7.18 -31.46
CA ASN A 592 -3.20 7.11 -32.84
C ASN A 592 -4.37 7.18 -33.84
N ASN A 593 -4.06 7.46 -35.12
CA ASN A 593 -5.07 7.58 -36.18
C ASN A 593 -5.90 6.30 -36.42
N ASP A 594 -5.40 5.13 -36.00
CA ASP A 594 -6.09 3.85 -36.09
C ASP A 594 -6.89 3.51 -34.82
N GLY A 595 -6.91 4.41 -33.83
CA GLY A 595 -7.59 4.23 -32.54
C GLY A 595 -6.77 3.49 -31.49
N THR A 596 -5.55 3.06 -31.79
CA THR A 596 -4.66 2.46 -30.78
C THR A 596 -4.16 3.52 -29.79
N ILE A 597 -3.89 3.10 -28.56
CA ILE A 597 -3.45 3.97 -27.46
C ILE A 597 -1.95 3.78 -27.25
N ASN A 598 -1.22 4.88 -27.13
CA ASN A 598 0.15 4.89 -26.64
C ASN A 598 0.11 4.99 -25.11
N TYR A 599 0.53 3.92 -24.44
CA TYR A 599 0.57 3.87 -22.98
C TYR A 599 1.93 4.39 -22.48
N ALA A 600 1.93 5.08 -21.33
CA ALA A 600 3.16 5.42 -20.61
C ALA A 600 3.83 4.17 -20.01
N SER A 601 3.01 3.21 -19.57
CA SER A 601 3.49 1.94 -19.04
C SER A 601 2.46 0.83 -19.18
N GLU A 602 2.95 -0.40 -19.27
CA GLU A 602 2.19 -1.63 -19.16
C GLU A 602 2.61 -2.42 -17.91
N VAL A 603 1.69 -2.60 -16.97
CA VAL A 603 1.89 -3.33 -15.70
C VAL A 603 1.16 -4.66 -15.77
N THR A 604 1.81 -5.74 -15.32
CA THR A 604 1.21 -7.08 -15.25
C THR A 604 1.11 -7.54 -13.81
N VAL A 605 -0.09 -7.95 -13.41
CA VAL A 605 -0.36 -8.62 -12.14
C VAL A 605 -0.74 -10.07 -12.44
N ASN A 606 0.01 -11.00 -11.87
CA ASN A 606 -0.17 -12.44 -12.06
C ASN A 606 -0.31 -13.13 -10.70
N ASN A 607 -1.22 -14.09 -10.60
CA ASN A 607 -1.37 -14.97 -9.43
C ASN A 607 -1.41 -14.22 -8.07
N THR A 608 -1.96 -13.01 -8.03
CA THR A 608 -1.81 -12.10 -6.88
C THR A 608 -3.15 -11.86 -6.18
N SER A 609 -3.11 -11.81 -4.85
CA SER A 609 -4.30 -11.58 -4.04
C SER A 609 -4.30 -10.20 -3.40
N PHE A 610 -5.46 -9.54 -3.43
CA PHE A 610 -5.70 -8.25 -2.78
C PHE A 610 -6.69 -8.40 -1.62
N GLU A 611 -6.39 -7.82 -0.46
CA GLU A 611 -7.26 -7.90 0.73
C GLU A 611 -7.32 -6.56 1.48
N ASP A 612 -8.52 -6.17 1.93
CA ASP A 612 -8.75 -5.11 2.93
C ASP A 612 -8.10 -3.74 2.59
N SER A 613 -8.32 -3.23 1.38
CA SER A 613 -7.90 -1.87 1.03
C SER A 613 -8.72 -0.82 1.80
N GLY A 614 -8.27 0.43 1.86
CA GLY A 614 -9.07 1.51 2.43
C GLY A 614 -10.21 1.94 1.52
N LEU A 615 -9.94 1.95 0.21
CA LEU A 615 -10.84 2.41 -0.84
C LEU A 615 -11.09 1.33 -1.86
N PHE A 616 -10.10 1.07 -2.72
CA PHE A 616 -10.16 0.06 -3.76
C PHE A 616 -8.83 -0.69 -3.80
N SER A 617 -8.87 -1.96 -4.20
CA SER A 617 -7.63 -2.74 -4.33
C SER A 617 -6.67 -2.13 -5.35
N ILE A 618 -7.17 -1.77 -6.53
CA ILE A 618 -6.36 -1.18 -7.61
C ILE A 618 -6.91 0.19 -8.01
N ALA A 619 -6.02 1.13 -8.30
CA ALA A 619 -6.40 2.44 -8.80
C ALA A 619 -5.59 2.85 -10.03
N PHE A 620 -6.30 3.21 -11.10
CA PHE A 620 -5.75 3.95 -12.24
C PHE A 620 -5.85 5.44 -11.94
N GLU A 621 -4.74 6.04 -11.49
CA GLU A 621 -4.67 7.48 -11.25
C GLU A 621 -4.44 8.23 -12.55
N THR A 622 -5.24 9.28 -12.73
CA THR A 622 -4.96 10.37 -13.66
C THR A 622 -4.95 11.68 -12.90
N ARG A 623 -4.31 12.70 -13.48
CA ARG A 623 -4.31 14.03 -12.88
C ARG A 623 -5.67 14.69 -13.01
N PHE A 624 -6.00 15.49 -11.99
CA PHE A 624 -7.08 16.46 -12.07
C PHE A 624 -6.85 17.41 -13.25
N ASN A 625 -7.89 17.63 -14.05
CA ASN A 625 -7.82 18.45 -15.28
C ASN A 625 -9.03 19.39 -15.41
N GLY A 626 -9.51 19.94 -14.30
CA GLY A 626 -10.60 20.91 -14.30
C GLY A 626 -10.15 22.33 -14.65
N PRO A 627 -11.09 23.22 -15.03
CA PRO A 627 -10.80 24.61 -15.45
C PRO A 627 -10.09 25.45 -14.39
N PHE A 628 -10.28 25.13 -13.11
CA PHE A 628 -9.57 25.82 -12.03
C PHE A 628 -8.06 25.58 -12.08
N LEU A 629 -7.61 24.38 -12.46
CA LEU A 629 -6.18 24.05 -12.54
C LEU A 629 -5.51 24.63 -13.79
N PHE A 630 -6.30 25.04 -14.79
CA PHE A 630 -5.78 25.67 -16.00
C PHE A 630 -5.41 27.13 -15.77
N ASN A 631 -6.28 27.95 -15.21
CA ASN A 631 -6.00 29.38 -14.99
C ASN A 631 -6.79 29.98 -13.82
N GLY A 632 -7.23 29.16 -12.86
CA GLY A 632 -7.96 29.59 -11.69
C GLY A 632 -9.43 29.93 -11.90
N LEU A 633 -10.04 29.60 -13.05
CA LEU A 633 -11.46 29.87 -13.30
C LEU A 633 -12.36 29.21 -12.24
N SER A 634 -13.47 29.84 -11.84
CA SER A 634 -14.09 31.06 -12.37
C SER A 634 -13.69 32.38 -11.66
N SER A 635 -14.26 33.51 -12.09
CA SER A 635 -14.02 34.83 -11.50
C SER A 635 -14.40 34.95 -10.01
N SER A 636 -15.51 34.34 -9.61
CA SER A 636 -15.92 34.21 -8.22
C SER A 636 -14.86 33.46 -7.41
N ILE A 637 -14.22 32.45 -8.03
CA ILE A 637 -13.18 31.63 -7.39
C ILE A 637 -11.91 32.43 -7.12
N GLN A 638 -11.33 33.03 -8.15
CA GLN A 638 -10.08 33.79 -8.02
C GLN A 638 -10.19 34.91 -7.00
N SER A 639 -11.34 35.60 -6.99
CA SER A 639 -11.61 36.72 -6.08
C SER A 639 -11.50 36.31 -4.61
N VAL A 640 -11.91 35.08 -4.29
CA VAL A 640 -11.88 34.55 -2.93
C VAL A 640 -10.50 34.01 -2.54
N LEU A 641 -9.84 33.26 -3.42
CA LEU A 641 -8.51 32.73 -3.13
C LEU A 641 -7.47 33.83 -2.92
N SER A 642 -7.60 34.91 -3.69
CA SER A 642 -6.81 36.14 -3.49
C SER A 642 -6.95 36.71 -2.08
N ALA A 643 -8.10 36.51 -1.42
CA ALA A 643 -8.33 36.96 -0.04
C ALA A 643 -7.72 36.01 1.02
N LEU A 644 -7.39 34.77 0.65
CA LEU A 644 -6.78 33.74 1.51
C LEU A 644 -5.27 33.62 1.30
N ASN A 645 -4.66 34.52 0.51
CA ASN A 645 -3.24 34.47 0.11
C ASN A 645 -2.84 33.12 -0.55
N SER A 646 -3.77 32.45 -1.23
CA SER A 646 -3.47 31.24 -2.00
C SER A 646 -2.94 31.63 -3.38
N PRO A 647 -1.88 30.99 -3.91
CA PRO A 647 -1.52 31.10 -5.31
C PRO A 647 -2.70 30.68 -6.19
N THR A 648 -2.91 31.41 -7.28
CA THR A 648 -3.86 30.98 -8.31
C THR A 648 -3.16 29.94 -9.19
N PRO A 649 -3.73 28.73 -9.38
CA PRO A 649 -3.16 27.75 -10.29
C PRO A 649 -3.01 28.31 -11.70
N ASP A 650 -1.89 27.98 -12.33
CA ASP A 650 -1.56 28.40 -13.69
C ASP A 650 -1.02 27.20 -14.47
N ASN A 651 -1.86 26.63 -15.32
CA ASN A 651 -1.58 25.53 -16.21
C ASN A 651 -0.93 24.32 -15.52
N ILE A 652 -1.42 23.96 -14.33
CA ILE A 652 -0.90 22.81 -13.56
C ILE A 652 -1.64 21.51 -13.91
N GLY A 653 -2.88 21.58 -14.40
CA GLY A 653 -3.62 20.42 -14.93
C GLY A 653 -3.12 19.93 -16.29
N GLY A 654 -3.59 18.76 -16.72
CA GLY A 654 -3.27 18.17 -18.02
C GLY A 654 -3.93 16.81 -18.23
N THR A 655 -3.91 16.30 -19.47
CA THR A 655 -4.31 14.92 -19.76
C THR A 655 -3.14 14.00 -19.51
N SER A 656 -3.23 13.16 -18.49
CA SER A 656 -2.21 12.12 -18.21
C SER A 656 -2.07 11.16 -19.37
N LEU A 657 -0.86 10.68 -19.65
CA LEU A 657 -0.72 9.52 -20.50
C LEU A 657 -1.37 8.30 -19.81
N PRO A 658 -2.07 7.45 -20.57
CA PRO A 658 -2.76 6.30 -20.00
C PRO A 658 -1.77 5.18 -19.68
N VAL A 659 -2.16 4.29 -18.79
CA VAL A 659 -1.43 3.04 -18.51
C VAL A 659 -2.29 1.83 -18.86
N LYS A 660 -1.63 0.70 -19.13
CA LYS A 660 -2.30 -0.59 -19.34
C LYS A 660 -2.03 -1.51 -18.17
N LEU A 661 -3.07 -2.16 -17.65
CA LEU A 661 -2.95 -3.21 -16.65
C LEU A 661 -3.38 -4.55 -17.23
N ASN A 662 -2.53 -5.56 -17.14
CA ASN A 662 -2.89 -6.94 -17.42
C ASN A 662 -3.15 -7.67 -16.10
N LEU A 663 -4.35 -8.19 -15.90
CA LEU A 663 -4.65 -9.14 -14.82
C LEU A 663 -4.64 -10.56 -15.38
N THR A 664 -3.83 -11.42 -14.78
CA THR A 664 -3.55 -12.76 -15.30
C THR A 664 -3.53 -13.82 -14.20
N GLY A 665 -3.71 -15.08 -14.59
CA GLY A 665 -3.62 -16.22 -13.68
C GLY A 665 -4.67 -16.21 -12.57
N ASP A 666 -4.31 -16.79 -11.43
CA ASP A 666 -5.15 -16.91 -10.22
C ASP A 666 -5.09 -15.62 -9.38
N THR A 667 -5.55 -14.51 -9.96
CA THR A 667 -5.59 -13.19 -9.31
C THR A 667 -6.97 -12.96 -8.66
N TYR A 668 -7.02 -12.60 -7.38
CA TYR A 668 -8.25 -12.56 -6.57
C TYR A 668 -8.39 -11.29 -5.73
N PHE A 669 -9.65 -10.87 -5.51
CA PHE A 669 -10.00 -9.69 -4.71
C PHE A 669 -10.85 -10.09 -3.49
N TYR A 670 -10.21 -10.20 -2.33
CA TYR A 670 -10.82 -10.48 -1.02
C TYR A 670 -11.30 -9.18 -0.34
N ASP A 671 -11.78 -8.21 -1.11
CA ASP A 671 -11.86 -6.81 -0.70
C ASP A 671 -13.30 -6.32 -0.47
N TYR A 672 -14.11 -7.18 0.14
CA TYR A 672 -15.48 -6.86 0.54
C TYR A 672 -15.51 -5.86 1.69
N LYS A 673 -16.15 -4.71 1.46
CA LYS A 673 -16.31 -3.65 2.45
C LYS A 673 -17.77 -3.44 2.79
N ASN A 674 -18.04 -3.18 4.05
CA ASN A 674 -19.32 -2.57 4.41
C ASN A 674 -19.43 -1.23 3.68
N ILE A 675 -20.53 -0.99 2.98
CA ILE A 675 -20.69 0.21 2.13
C ILE A 675 -20.58 1.51 2.93
N ASN A 676 -20.84 1.48 4.24
CA ASN A 676 -20.69 2.65 5.11
C ASN A 676 -19.23 2.96 5.47
N ASN A 677 -18.33 1.98 5.31
CA ASN A 677 -16.91 2.07 5.63
C ASN A 677 -16.04 2.45 4.42
N ILE A 678 -16.61 2.53 3.22
CA ILE A 678 -15.93 3.13 2.06
C ILE A 678 -15.78 4.63 2.38
N ASP A 679 -14.57 5.08 2.67
CA ASP A 679 -14.28 6.45 3.09
C ASP A 679 -13.14 7.08 2.29
N VAL A 680 -13.47 8.14 1.55
CA VAL A 680 -12.56 8.92 0.69
C VAL A 680 -11.77 9.98 1.47
N THR A 681 -11.92 10.08 2.80
CA THR A 681 -11.18 11.05 3.62
C THR A 681 -9.66 10.86 3.63
N ASN A 682 -9.14 9.70 3.25
CA ASN A 682 -7.68 9.54 3.10
C ASN A 682 -7.14 10.24 1.84
N LEU A 683 -7.93 10.34 0.75
CA LEU A 683 -7.52 10.99 -0.50
C LEU A 683 -7.44 12.52 -0.42
N ILE A 684 -8.23 13.14 0.45
CA ILE A 684 -8.34 14.59 0.58
C ILE A 684 -8.26 14.95 2.06
N GLU A 685 -7.35 15.85 2.44
CA GLU A 685 -7.38 16.47 3.76
C GLU A 685 -8.22 17.74 3.75
N GLU A 686 -9.08 17.85 4.77
CA GLU A 686 -9.99 18.96 4.98
C GLU A 686 -10.11 19.25 6.50
N ASN A 687 -9.75 20.45 6.97
CA ASN A 687 -10.16 20.96 8.29
C ASN A 687 -11.09 22.12 8.11
N ILE A 688 -12.14 21.82 7.40
CA ILE A 688 -13.02 22.84 7.04
C ILE A 688 -13.89 23.09 8.27
N SER A 689 -14.34 22.04 8.98
CA SER A 689 -15.32 22.11 10.07
C SER A 689 -15.10 23.10 11.21
N THR A 690 -13.84 23.40 11.42
CA THR A 690 -13.47 24.33 12.47
C THR A 690 -13.44 25.76 11.94
N TYR A 691 -13.16 25.94 10.65
CA TYR A 691 -13.03 27.24 9.99
C TYR A 691 -14.36 28.00 9.84
N LEU A 692 -15.40 27.42 9.21
CA LEU A 692 -16.70 28.13 9.08
C LEU A 692 -17.43 28.32 10.40
N SER A 693 -17.35 27.42 11.38
CA SER A 693 -17.93 27.66 12.72
C SER A 693 -17.30 28.92 13.35
N GLY A 694 -15.98 29.11 13.15
CA GLY A 694 -15.27 30.32 13.55
C GLY A 694 -15.64 31.58 12.76
N VAL A 695 -15.97 31.47 11.46
CA VAL A 695 -16.30 32.60 10.58
C VAL A 695 -17.78 33.00 10.63
N ILE A 696 -18.69 32.04 10.70
CA ILE A 696 -20.15 32.22 10.65
C ILE A 696 -20.73 32.38 12.06
N GLY A 697 -20.08 31.83 13.09
CA GLY A 697 -20.53 31.90 14.48
C GLY A 697 -21.72 30.99 14.79
N GLU A 698 -21.97 30.00 13.94
CA GLU A 698 -22.98 28.94 14.10
C GLU A 698 -22.32 27.58 13.83
N ASP A 699 -22.80 26.52 14.50
CA ASP A 699 -22.34 25.15 14.25
C ASP A 699 -22.84 24.68 12.87
N VAL A 700 -21.92 24.55 11.92
CA VAL A 700 -22.19 24.00 10.58
C VAL A 700 -21.77 22.52 10.55
N ASN A 701 -22.54 21.65 9.89
CA ASN A 701 -22.21 20.23 9.71
C ASN A 701 -22.55 19.79 8.28
N VAL A 702 -21.54 19.40 7.50
CA VAL A 702 -21.64 18.84 6.13
C VAL A 702 -20.90 17.48 6.16
N THR A 703 -20.87 16.68 5.10
CA THR A 703 -20.04 15.45 5.02
C THR A 703 -19.42 15.36 3.62
N ILE A 704 -18.41 14.50 3.41
CA ILE A 704 -17.78 14.31 2.09
C ILE A 704 -18.79 13.94 1.00
N ASP A 705 -19.78 13.10 1.33
CA ASP A 705 -20.86 12.72 0.40
C ASP A 705 -21.77 13.90 0.01
N ASN A 706 -21.83 14.98 0.78
CA ASN A 706 -22.68 16.12 0.46
C ASN A 706 -22.11 16.99 -0.66
N PHE A 707 -20.78 16.99 -0.85
CA PHE A 707 -20.09 17.81 -1.86
C PHE A 707 -19.30 16.97 -2.87
N PHE A 708 -18.96 15.73 -2.55
CA PHE A 708 -18.32 14.80 -3.46
C PHE A 708 -19.04 13.44 -3.40
N PRO A 709 -20.29 13.36 -3.92
CA PRO A 709 -21.19 12.22 -3.74
C PRO A 709 -20.80 10.96 -4.51
N MET A 710 -19.51 10.69 -4.72
CA MET A 710 -19.05 9.48 -5.43
C MET A 710 -19.56 8.20 -4.79
N ARG A 711 -19.45 8.09 -3.46
CA ARG A 711 -19.91 6.91 -2.72
C ARG A 711 -21.41 6.64 -2.86
N PRO A 712 -22.32 7.59 -2.54
CA PRO A 712 -23.74 7.33 -2.66
C PRO A 712 -24.19 7.11 -4.12
N ILE A 713 -23.57 7.77 -5.09
CA ILE A 713 -23.82 7.49 -6.52
C ILE A 713 -23.44 6.04 -6.85
N LEU A 714 -22.23 5.62 -6.48
CA LEU A 714 -21.75 4.25 -6.71
C LEU A 714 -22.68 3.21 -6.06
N ILE A 715 -23.11 3.45 -4.82
CA ILE A 715 -24.02 2.55 -4.10
C ILE A 715 -25.36 2.42 -4.81
N ASP A 716 -25.95 3.53 -5.29
CA ASP A 716 -27.20 3.48 -6.06
C ASP A 716 -27.03 2.69 -7.35
N ARG A 717 -25.93 2.92 -8.10
CA ARG A 717 -25.62 2.17 -9.32
C ARG A 717 -25.44 0.67 -9.04
N ALA A 718 -24.67 0.32 -8.02
CA ALA A 718 -24.45 -1.06 -7.62
C ALA A 718 -25.76 -1.72 -7.14
N THR A 719 -26.66 -0.97 -6.51
CA THR A 719 -27.98 -1.45 -6.09
C THR A 719 -28.88 -1.69 -7.31
N GLU A 720 -28.90 -0.79 -8.29
CA GLU A 720 -29.66 -0.95 -9.55
C GLU A 720 -29.21 -2.17 -10.37
N LEU A 721 -27.96 -2.60 -10.20
CA LEU A 721 -27.34 -3.72 -10.90
C LEU A 721 -27.37 -5.05 -10.12
N ASP A 722 -27.92 -5.06 -8.90
CA ASP A 722 -27.95 -6.22 -7.97
C ASP A 722 -26.54 -6.69 -7.53
N TYR A 723 -25.60 -5.76 -7.33
CA TYR A 723 -24.21 -6.07 -6.90
C TYR A 723 -24.00 -6.00 -5.39
N ILE A 724 -24.95 -5.44 -4.64
CA ILE A 724 -24.83 -5.31 -3.18
C ILE A 724 -25.20 -6.64 -2.52
N TYR A 725 -24.25 -7.22 -1.77
CA TYR A 725 -24.53 -8.33 -0.88
C TYR A 725 -25.06 -7.83 0.46
N GLN A 726 -26.01 -8.54 1.06
CA GLN A 726 -26.48 -8.25 2.41
C GLN A 726 -26.31 -9.51 3.26
N ASP A 727 -25.62 -9.37 4.40
CA ASP A 727 -25.40 -10.48 5.32
C ASP A 727 -26.61 -10.74 6.24
N ASP A 728 -26.50 -11.78 7.07
CA ASP A 728 -27.54 -12.17 8.04
C ASP A 728 -27.82 -11.10 9.12
N LYS A 729 -26.90 -10.14 9.32
CA LYS A 729 -27.05 -9.01 10.25
C LYS A 729 -27.71 -7.80 9.59
N ASN A 730 -28.00 -7.87 8.29
CA ASN A 730 -28.47 -6.78 7.42
C ASN A 730 -27.41 -5.72 7.11
N ASP A 731 -26.13 -6.04 7.30
CA ASP A 731 -25.04 -5.22 6.83
C ASP A 731 -24.86 -5.42 5.32
N LYS A 732 -24.58 -4.32 4.61
CA LYS A 732 -24.47 -4.30 3.16
C LYS A 732 -23.02 -4.19 2.74
N TYR A 733 -22.61 -5.03 1.79
CA TYR A 733 -21.24 -5.15 1.34
C TYR A 733 -21.11 -5.02 -0.18
N LEU A 734 -19.97 -4.48 -0.58
CA LEU A 734 -19.53 -4.35 -1.96
C LEU A 734 -18.04 -4.69 -2.02
N ASN A 735 -17.62 -5.50 -3.00
CA ASN A 735 -16.21 -5.75 -3.26
C ASN A 735 -15.62 -4.59 -4.07
N THR A 736 -14.63 -3.87 -3.52
CA THR A 736 -14.06 -2.68 -4.17
C THR A 736 -12.76 -3.01 -4.90
N MET A 737 -12.90 -3.52 -6.13
CA MET A 737 -11.77 -4.09 -6.87
C MET A 737 -10.91 -3.03 -7.56
N ILE A 738 -11.48 -2.25 -8.49
CA ILE A 738 -10.70 -1.30 -9.32
C ILE A 738 -11.42 0.05 -9.40
N ALA A 739 -10.67 1.14 -9.29
CA ALA A 739 -11.14 2.50 -9.51
C ALA A 739 -10.31 3.22 -10.58
N TYR A 740 -10.98 3.88 -11.52
CA TYR A 740 -10.40 4.87 -12.43
C TYR A 740 -10.76 6.24 -11.88
N TYR A 741 -9.75 6.98 -11.42
CA TYR A 741 -9.98 8.24 -10.72
C TYR A 741 -9.04 9.34 -11.19
N GLY A 742 -9.36 10.57 -10.80
CA GLY A 742 -8.60 11.76 -11.19
C GLY A 742 -9.40 12.82 -11.93
N GLY A 743 -10.70 12.67 -12.18
CA GLY A 743 -11.61 13.72 -12.70
C GLY A 743 -11.30 14.31 -14.09
N GLY A 744 -10.11 14.07 -14.63
CA GLY A 744 -9.72 14.29 -16.02
C GLY A 744 -9.92 13.04 -16.88
N LEU A 745 -9.61 13.17 -18.17
CA LEU A 745 -9.84 12.10 -19.15
C LEU A 745 -8.91 10.92 -18.85
N ASN A 746 -9.51 9.79 -18.46
CA ASN A 746 -8.78 8.55 -18.17
C ASN A 746 -8.95 7.54 -19.32
N LEU A 747 -7.90 7.42 -20.13
CA LEU A 747 -7.79 6.48 -21.25
C LEU A 747 -7.04 5.19 -20.89
N SER A 748 -6.76 4.98 -19.60
CA SER A 748 -6.10 3.75 -19.13
C SER A 748 -7.01 2.55 -19.38
N THR A 749 -6.39 1.38 -19.57
CA THR A 749 -7.12 0.16 -19.93
C THR A 749 -6.76 -1.01 -19.05
N LEU A 750 -7.74 -1.89 -18.89
CA LEU A 750 -7.63 -3.17 -18.20
C LEU A 750 -7.77 -4.30 -19.22
N ASP A 751 -6.80 -5.22 -19.22
CA ASP A 751 -6.83 -6.47 -19.97
C ASP A 751 -6.96 -7.65 -19.00
N THR A 752 -8.09 -8.36 -19.08
CA THR A 752 -8.38 -9.57 -18.30
C THR A 752 -8.40 -10.84 -19.15
N SER A 753 -7.91 -10.78 -20.39
CA SER A 753 -8.02 -11.89 -21.35
C SER A 753 -7.31 -13.17 -20.92
N ASN A 754 -6.31 -13.07 -20.04
CA ASN A 754 -5.56 -14.20 -19.48
C ASN A 754 -5.83 -14.42 -17.98
N LEU A 755 -6.92 -13.85 -17.45
CA LEU A 755 -7.36 -14.07 -16.08
C LEU A 755 -8.06 -15.45 -15.97
N ASN A 756 -7.89 -16.14 -14.83
CA ASN A 756 -8.61 -17.38 -14.56
C ASN A 756 -10.13 -17.16 -14.62
N GLU A 757 -10.88 -18.10 -15.21
CA GLU A 757 -12.34 -18.01 -15.38
C GLU A 757 -13.06 -17.77 -14.04
N ASN A 758 -12.66 -18.47 -12.97
CA ASN A 758 -13.25 -18.29 -11.64
C ASN A 758 -12.99 -16.89 -11.07
N SER A 759 -11.83 -16.30 -11.36
CA SER A 759 -11.53 -14.91 -10.96
C SER A 759 -12.36 -13.92 -11.77
N LEU A 760 -12.44 -14.11 -13.08
CA LEU A 760 -13.15 -13.23 -14.00
C LEU A 760 -14.64 -13.17 -13.70
N GLU A 761 -15.28 -14.31 -13.38
CA GLU A 761 -16.71 -14.38 -13.04
C GLU A 761 -17.09 -13.56 -11.80
N THR A 762 -16.12 -13.24 -10.93
CA THR A 762 -16.38 -12.39 -9.76
C THR A 762 -16.46 -10.90 -10.10
N MET A 763 -15.89 -10.45 -11.22
CA MET A 763 -15.76 -9.03 -11.56
C MET A 763 -16.99 -8.50 -12.30
N SER A 764 -17.35 -7.24 -12.05
CA SER A 764 -18.40 -6.55 -12.80
C SER A 764 -17.89 -5.97 -14.12
N GLU A 765 -18.81 -5.58 -15.01
CA GLU A 765 -18.51 -4.56 -16.02
C GLU A 765 -18.22 -3.19 -15.37
N GLU A 766 -17.66 -2.25 -16.12
CA GLU A 766 -17.37 -0.90 -15.66
C GLU A 766 -18.65 -0.12 -15.28
N ILE A 767 -18.67 0.43 -14.08
CA ILE A 767 -19.72 1.32 -13.57
C ILE A 767 -19.25 2.76 -13.71
N ASN A 768 -19.96 3.56 -14.50
CA ASN A 768 -19.69 5.00 -14.63
C ASN A 768 -20.42 5.78 -13.52
N VAL A 769 -19.69 6.70 -12.90
CA VAL A 769 -20.18 7.64 -11.87
C VAL A 769 -19.92 9.06 -12.36
N ASP A 770 -20.97 9.71 -12.85
CA ASP A 770 -20.90 11.08 -13.36
C ASP A 770 -21.37 12.10 -12.31
N LEU A 771 -20.42 12.76 -11.65
CA LEU A 771 -20.73 13.78 -10.65
C LEU A 771 -21.42 15.01 -11.25
N LEU A 772 -21.15 15.38 -12.50
CA LEU A 772 -21.73 16.57 -13.12
C LEU A 772 -23.25 16.44 -13.23
N SER A 773 -23.73 15.28 -13.68
CA SER A 773 -25.16 15.04 -13.94
C SER A 773 -25.90 14.31 -12.81
N GLU A 774 -25.21 13.61 -11.91
CA GLU A 774 -25.85 12.75 -10.89
C GLU A 774 -25.76 13.30 -9.46
N SER A 775 -24.94 14.33 -9.21
CA SER A 775 -24.75 14.90 -7.87
C SER A 775 -26.01 15.55 -7.29
N ASP A 776 -26.87 16.16 -8.11
CA ASP A 776 -27.98 17.02 -7.66
C ASP A 776 -28.95 16.33 -6.69
N LYS A 777 -29.10 14.99 -6.74
CA LYS A 777 -29.97 14.23 -5.82
C LYS A 777 -29.39 14.01 -4.41
N TYR A 778 -28.07 14.08 -4.24
CA TYR A 778 -27.38 13.88 -2.96
C TYR A 778 -26.95 15.18 -2.30
N VAL A 779 -26.85 16.21 -3.12
CA VAL A 779 -26.48 17.53 -2.66
C VAL A 779 -27.60 18.08 -1.77
N SER A 780 -27.23 18.49 -0.57
CA SER A 780 -28.14 19.04 0.43
C SER A 780 -28.99 20.19 -0.13
N SER A 781 -30.21 20.37 0.39
CA SER A 781 -31.06 21.55 0.07
C SER A 781 -30.46 22.87 0.58
N ASN A 782 -29.40 22.80 1.38
CA ASN A 782 -28.61 23.95 1.78
C ASN A 782 -27.91 24.54 0.54
N ARG A 783 -28.24 25.80 0.23
CA ARG A 783 -27.65 26.53 -0.92
C ARG A 783 -26.12 26.55 -0.89
N ILE A 784 -25.55 26.61 0.30
CA ILE A 784 -24.12 26.55 0.51
C ILE A 784 -23.59 25.21 -0.01
N ALA A 785 -24.12 24.07 0.47
CA ALA A 785 -23.78 22.72 0.05
C ALA A 785 -23.91 22.49 -1.47
N GLN A 786 -24.88 23.13 -2.11
CA GLN A 786 -25.03 23.10 -3.57
C GLN A 786 -23.92 23.80 -4.33
N ILE A 787 -23.38 24.87 -3.78
CA ILE A 787 -22.26 25.56 -4.39
C ILE A 787 -20.98 24.74 -4.17
N LEU A 788 -20.85 24.07 -3.02
CA LEU A 788 -19.73 23.16 -2.70
C LEU A 788 -19.50 22.09 -3.75
N SER A 789 -20.56 21.31 -4.01
CA SER A 789 -20.46 20.16 -4.90
C SER A 789 -20.05 20.55 -6.31
N ARG A 790 -20.46 21.75 -6.71
CA ARG A 790 -20.16 22.31 -8.02
C ARG A 790 -18.74 22.83 -8.13
N CYS A 791 -18.20 23.46 -7.08
CA CYS A 791 -16.84 23.97 -7.05
C CYS A 791 -15.77 22.87 -7.13
N VAL A 792 -15.99 21.72 -6.47
CA VAL A 792 -15.02 20.62 -6.48
C VAL A 792 -14.76 20.09 -7.88
N LEU A 793 -15.79 20.08 -8.74
CA LEU A 793 -15.66 19.69 -10.15
C LEU A 793 -14.80 20.65 -10.96
N PHE A 794 -14.62 21.90 -10.53
CA PHE A 794 -13.78 22.84 -11.26
C PHE A 794 -12.31 22.52 -11.08
N ALA A 795 -11.93 21.91 -9.95
CA ALA A 795 -10.59 21.39 -9.72
C ALA A 795 -10.43 19.99 -10.33
N ALA A 796 -11.31 19.05 -9.97
CA ALA A 796 -11.19 17.66 -10.42
C ALA A 796 -11.31 17.52 -11.94
N GLY A 797 -12.26 18.25 -12.54
CA GLY A 797 -12.72 18.08 -13.91
C GLY A 797 -14.12 17.47 -13.95
N PHE A 798 -14.71 17.47 -15.14
CA PHE A 798 -16.07 16.99 -15.35
C PHE A 798 -16.14 15.53 -15.78
N GLU A 799 -15.02 14.85 -16.06
CA GLU A 799 -15.02 13.47 -16.55
C GLU A 799 -15.60 12.48 -15.52
N PRO A 800 -16.35 11.45 -15.98
CA PRO A 800 -16.91 10.46 -15.08
C PRO A 800 -15.79 9.59 -14.47
N PHE A 801 -16.00 9.21 -13.21
CA PHE A 801 -15.22 8.17 -12.55
C PHE A 801 -15.72 6.80 -13.02
N LYS A 802 -14.84 5.80 -13.03
CA LYS A 802 -15.22 4.42 -13.39
C LYS A 802 -14.80 3.46 -12.31
N PHE A 803 -15.60 2.41 -12.12
CA PHE A 803 -15.33 1.41 -11.10
C PHE A 803 -15.60 0.00 -11.61
N ILE A 804 -14.84 -0.95 -11.09
CA ILE A 804 -15.12 -2.37 -11.22
C ILE A 804 -15.25 -2.93 -9.80
N THR A 805 -16.36 -3.63 -9.57
CA THR A 805 -16.74 -4.22 -8.28
C THR A 805 -16.98 -5.71 -8.46
N ASN A 806 -17.62 -6.36 -7.48
CA ASN A 806 -18.19 -7.69 -7.73
C ASN A 806 -19.37 -7.62 -8.71
N GLY A 807 -19.59 -8.72 -9.43
CA GLY A 807 -20.78 -8.96 -10.25
C GLY A 807 -22.06 -9.23 -9.43
N LYS A 808 -23.10 -9.71 -10.11
CA LYS A 808 -24.43 -9.93 -9.51
C LYS A 808 -24.41 -10.91 -8.35
N VAL A 809 -25.16 -10.58 -7.30
CA VAL A 809 -25.31 -11.41 -6.11
C VAL A 809 -26.69 -12.07 -6.10
N ASN A 810 -26.73 -13.41 -6.08
CA ASN A 810 -27.97 -14.19 -6.19
C ASN A 810 -28.55 -14.62 -4.83
N ASN A 811 -28.44 -13.78 -3.79
CA ASN A 811 -28.81 -14.08 -2.38
C ASN A 811 -28.00 -15.19 -1.68
N ASP A 812 -27.06 -15.84 -2.36
CA ASP A 812 -26.04 -16.69 -1.72
C ASP A 812 -24.85 -15.85 -1.27
N VAL A 813 -24.05 -16.40 -0.33
CA VAL A 813 -22.78 -15.78 0.09
C VAL A 813 -21.87 -15.66 -1.15
N PRO A 814 -21.44 -14.44 -1.54
CA PRO A 814 -20.57 -14.27 -2.70
C PRO A 814 -19.24 -15.01 -2.52
N PRO A 815 -18.61 -15.47 -3.62
CA PRO A 815 -17.25 -16.02 -3.56
C PRO A 815 -16.29 -15.06 -2.84
N LEU A 816 -15.37 -15.59 -2.04
CA LEU A 816 -14.35 -14.84 -1.31
C LEU A 816 -14.88 -13.93 -0.18
N PHE A 817 -16.20 -13.80 0.01
CA PHE A 817 -16.75 -13.02 1.11
C PHE A 817 -16.40 -13.66 2.46
N GLY A 818 -15.65 -12.92 3.30
CA GLY A 818 -15.18 -13.41 4.59
C GLY A 818 -14.01 -14.40 4.50
N GLU A 819 -13.47 -14.63 3.31
CA GLU A 819 -12.25 -15.42 3.09
C GLU A 819 -11.00 -14.54 3.06
N HIS A 820 -9.82 -15.16 3.17
CA HIS A 820 -8.53 -14.47 3.21
C HIS A 820 -7.48 -15.18 2.36
N PRO A 821 -6.58 -14.43 1.72
CA PRO A 821 -5.44 -15.03 1.04
C PRO A 821 -4.48 -15.66 2.06
N THR A 822 -3.84 -16.77 1.67
CA THR A 822 -2.93 -17.51 2.54
C THR A 822 -1.56 -17.67 1.87
N VAL A 823 -0.50 -17.79 2.68
CA VAL A 823 0.85 -18.08 2.17
C VAL A 823 0.86 -19.40 1.38
N ASN A 824 0.04 -20.37 1.79
CA ASN A 824 -0.10 -21.63 1.07
C ASN A 824 -0.58 -21.46 -0.37
N THR A 825 -1.48 -20.50 -0.64
CA THR A 825 -1.89 -20.17 -2.02
C THR A 825 -0.69 -19.77 -2.87
N LEU A 826 0.24 -18.99 -2.31
CA LEU A 826 1.47 -18.61 -3.00
C LEU A 826 2.37 -19.82 -3.27
N LYS A 827 2.45 -20.76 -2.31
CA LYS A 827 3.24 -21.99 -2.45
C LYS A 827 2.66 -22.92 -3.52
N GLU A 828 1.35 -23.09 -3.55
CA GLU A 828 0.67 -23.92 -4.54
C GLU A 828 0.93 -23.40 -5.96
N ASN A 829 0.98 -22.09 -6.14
CA ASN A 829 1.28 -21.47 -7.44
C ASN A 829 2.72 -21.71 -7.90
N LEU A 830 3.68 -21.98 -7.01
CA LEU A 830 5.05 -22.38 -7.42
C LEU A 830 5.09 -23.77 -8.07
N THR A 831 4.06 -24.60 -7.87
CA THR A 831 4.00 -25.98 -8.36
C THR A 831 3.14 -26.15 -9.61
N LYS A 832 2.37 -25.13 -9.98
CA LYS A 832 1.55 -25.06 -11.21
C LYS A 832 2.38 -24.51 -12.37
#